data_AF-A0A0M4DI51-F1
#
_entry.id   AF-A0A0M4DI51-F1
#
_cell.length_a   1.000
_cell.length_b   1.000
_cell.length_c   1.000
_cell.angle_alpha   90.00
_cell.angle_beta   90.00
_cell.angle_gamma   90.00
#
_symmetry.space_group_name_H-M   'P 1'
#
loop_
_entity.id
_entity.type
_entity.pdbx_description
1 polymer ?
#
loop_
_entity_poly.entity_id
_entity_poly.type
_entity_poly.pdbx_seq_one_letter_code
_entity_poly.pdbx_strand_id
1 'polypeptide(L)'
;MTTFRSRPLPFELPPEDRASSPYTGYTRAHWEAAADGLLHAAWRWATPGGALLDLPGPPSRSGVRSDGLEGYARTFLAAAFRVAGDGGKDPHEWLDRYARGLAAGTRTPGREDAESWPVVLDHDVQGQPMVESASVALGLRLTRPWLWDRLESGVQDRAEQWLRGALRHLPAGNNWYLFPYTVAGFLESVGRGDAETARARERALELLEGWYRGDGWYADGDGRAFDHYNGWALHLYPVLDAHLAGDGEESARHGARLREHLESFSLMFGGDGAPLHFGRSLTYRFAAGAAVGLGAVTGHTPLAPGVSRRLVNGSLRYFLERGATAEDGLLSLGWHGPHPATLQSYSGPASPYWASKAFVALLAPAGHPLWTSVEEAAPSEGPDRVLSVRAPGFLVQSTRADGVVRLHNHGSDHVRPDEGESAAGTDPHYARLAYSTVTGPTSAANPADNHLSVTVAGVRSTRRRIRPLGAGHGEGWGWGWAGSWHVPVFPAGPSTVPGLRVESVTVARGRYELRVHRVLGAPEGARAELTGWAAEPGGPVRSQLYGLHGWAAPEPEDVRAPQGTAFTRWAVLPRLAADASGTVVLVALASLTAAPGAGPLEPVVEAVDVRPGPDDGTVEVRADWAEDGTRTRIVLGRGSVTVDHT
;
A
#
# COMPACT_ATOMS: atom_id res chain seq x y z
N MET A 1 -19.42 -18.29 6.03
CA MET A 1 -18.12 -18.81 5.57
C MET A 1 -18.24 -19.26 4.11
N THR A 2 -18.25 -18.32 3.16
CA THR A 2 -17.71 -18.65 1.84
C THR A 2 -16.20 -18.55 1.98
N THR A 3 -15.60 -19.46 2.75
CA THR A 3 -14.15 -19.59 2.84
C THR A 3 -13.64 -19.60 1.41
N PHE A 4 -12.71 -18.73 1.06
CA PHE A 4 -11.64 -19.16 0.18
C PHE A 4 -11.17 -20.48 0.80
N ARG A 5 -11.65 -21.63 0.29
CA ARG A 5 -11.23 -22.93 0.81
C ARG A 5 -9.73 -22.89 0.66
N SER A 6 -9.00 -22.96 1.77
CA SER A 6 -7.55 -22.97 1.78
C SER A 6 -7.12 -24.08 0.83
N ARG A 7 -6.73 -23.69 -0.39
CA ARG A 7 -6.17 -24.65 -1.33
C ARG A 7 -4.81 -25.01 -0.77
N PRO A 8 -4.46 -26.30 -0.71
CA PRO A 8 -3.13 -26.68 -0.26
C PRO A 8 -2.10 -25.96 -1.11
N LEU A 9 -1.07 -25.42 -0.45
CA LEU A 9 0.02 -24.77 -1.16
C LEU A 9 0.67 -25.79 -2.11
N PRO A 10 1.04 -25.36 -3.33
CA PRO A 10 1.69 -26.24 -4.31
C PRO A 10 3.16 -26.54 -3.99
N PHE A 11 3.63 -26.11 -2.82
CA PHE A 11 4.92 -26.46 -2.22
C PHE A 11 4.73 -26.69 -0.72
N GLU A 12 5.59 -27.54 -0.15
CA GLU A 12 5.52 -27.93 1.26
C GLU A 12 6.15 -26.86 2.15
N LEU A 13 5.43 -26.46 3.20
CA LEU A 13 5.96 -25.64 4.29
C LEU A 13 6.38 -26.56 5.44
N PRO A 14 7.43 -26.21 6.21
CA PRO A 14 7.77 -26.95 7.42
C PRO A 14 6.64 -26.88 8.45
N PRO A 15 6.63 -27.75 9.47
CA PRO A 15 5.65 -27.69 10.55
C PRO A 15 5.69 -26.36 11.29
N GLU A 16 4.51 -25.88 11.70
CA GLU A 16 4.39 -24.67 12.52
C GLU A 16 5.13 -24.83 13.86
N ASP A 17 5.90 -23.81 14.25
CA ASP A 17 6.50 -23.69 15.59
C ASP A 17 5.73 -22.67 16.42
N ARG A 18 4.74 -23.15 17.19
CA ARG A 18 3.93 -22.33 18.08
C ARG A 18 4.60 -21.99 19.40
N ALA A 19 5.77 -22.57 19.70
CA ALA A 19 6.52 -22.22 20.90
C ALA A 19 7.28 -20.91 20.69
N SER A 20 7.98 -20.76 19.55
CA SER A 20 8.68 -19.50 19.23
C SER A 20 7.81 -18.50 18.46
N SER A 21 6.82 -18.97 17.69
CA SER A 21 5.87 -18.12 16.96
C SER A 21 4.44 -18.43 17.39
N PRO A 22 4.02 -18.05 18.62
CA PRO A 22 2.67 -18.36 19.13
C PRO A 22 1.53 -17.90 18.20
N TYR A 23 1.70 -16.79 17.50
CA TYR A 23 0.63 -16.21 16.66
C TYR A 23 0.60 -16.79 15.25
N THR A 24 1.76 -16.99 14.63
CA THR A 24 1.84 -17.39 13.22
C THR A 24 2.38 -18.79 12.97
N GLY A 25 3.06 -19.41 13.93
CA GLY A 25 3.80 -20.65 13.71
C GLY A 25 4.97 -20.55 12.72
N TYR A 26 5.16 -19.40 12.05
CA TYR A 26 6.13 -19.25 10.98
C TYR A 26 7.51 -18.90 11.53
N THR A 27 8.53 -19.47 10.91
CA THR A 27 9.94 -19.31 11.29
C THR A 27 10.74 -18.94 10.04
N ARG A 28 12.05 -18.68 10.18
CA ARG A 28 12.93 -18.46 9.02
C ARG A 28 12.80 -19.58 7.97
N ALA A 29 12.66 -20.84 8.41
CA ALA A 29 12.49 -21.98 7.50
C ALA A 29 11.22 -21.89 6.63
N HIS A 30 10.15 -21.27 7.13
CA HIS A 30 8.94 -21.03 6.34
C HIS A 30 9.18 -19.98 5.25
N TRP A 31 9.99 -18.96 5.54
CA TRP A 31 10.38 -17.95 4.56
C TRP A 31 11.28 -18.53 3.47
N GLU A 32 12.23 -19.39 3.85
CA GLU A 32 13.09 -20.11 2.91
C GLU A 32 12.27 -21.02 2.00
N ALA A 33 11.37 -21.83 2.58
CA ALA A 33 10.47 -22.71 1.82
C ALA A 33 9.53 -21.92 0.89
N ALA A 34 9.01 -20.78 1.34
CA ALA A 34 8.20 -19.90 0.50
C ALA A 34 9.00 -19.29 -0.65
N ALA A 35 10.22 -18.81 -0.41
CA ALA A 35 11.10 -18.32 -1.47
C ALA A 35 11.41 -19.42 -2.49
N ASP A 36 11.85 -20.59 -2.02
CA ASP A 36 12.21 -21.73 -2.88
C ASP A 36 11.00 -22.23 -3.69
N GLY A 37 9.83 -22.38 -3.06
CA GLY A 37 8.61 -22.81 -3.72
C GLY A 37 8.16 -21.86 -4.83
N LEU A 38 8.20 -20.55 -4.57
CA LEU A 38 7.86 -19.51 -5.56
C LEU A 38 8.87 -19.46 -6.71
N LEU A 39 10.17 -19.68 -6.43
CA LEU A 39 11.23 -19.77 -7.43
C LEU A 39 11.07 -21.02 -8.30
N HIS A 40 10.84 -22.19 -7.70
CA HIS A 40 10.58 -23.43 -8.44
C HIS A 40 9.38 -23.30 -9.36
N ALA A 41 8.31 -22.62 -8.91
CA ALA A 41 7.14 -22.38 -9.75
C ALA A 41 7.47 -21.50 -10.96
N ALA A 42 8.16 -20.37 -10.74
CA ALA A 42 8.50 -19.42 -11.80
C ALA A 42 9.49 -20.01 -12.82
N TRP A 43 10.51 -20.72 -12.37
CA TRP A 43 11.56 -21.27 -13.23
C TRP A 43 11.10 -22.37 -14.19
N ARG A 44 9.88 -22.92 -14.02
CA ARG A 44 9.29 -23.83 -15.03
C ARG A 44 8.91 -23.12 -16.33
N TRP A 45 8.84 -21.79 -16.31
CA TRP A 45 8.47 -20.94 -17.44
C TRP A 45 9.69 -20.20 -18.03
N ALA A 46 10.90 -20.65 -17.69
CA ALA A 46 12.11 -20.07 -18.21
C ALA A 46 12.28 -20.36 -19.71
N THR A 47 12.80 -19.38 -20.44
CA THR A 47 13.32 -19.59 -21.80
C THR A 47 14.50 -20.57 -21.78
N PRO A 48 14.87 -21.20 -22.91
CA PRO A 48 15.97 -22.17 -22.96
C PRO A 48 17.29 -21.70 -22.32
N GLY A 49 17.65 -20.43 -22.51
CA GLY A 49 18.82 -19.77 -21.90
C GLY A 49 18.57 -19.18 -20.51
N GLY A 50 17.30 -19.15 -20.06
CA GLY A 50 16.87 -18.61 -18.78
C GLY A 50 16.87 -17.08 -18.71
N ALA A 51 16.92 -16.39 -19.85
CA ALA A 51 16.95 -14.93 -19.88
C ALA A 51 15.60 -14.30 -19.54
N LEU A 52 14.48 -14.96 -19.86
CA LEU A 52 13.13 -14.49 -19.56
C LEU A 52 12.38 -15.60 -18.82
N LEU A 53 11.44 -15.21 -17.95
CA LEU A 53 10.47 -16.14 -17.36
C LEU A 53 9.06 -15.77 -17.85
N ASP A 54 8.57 -16.49 -18.86
CA ASP A 54 7.32 -16.21 -19.57
C ASP A 54 6.12 -16.79 -18.82
N LEU A 55 5.80 -16.20 -17.66
CA LEU A 55 4.70 -16.65 -16.82
C LEU A 55 3.35 -16.52 -17.54
N PRO A 56 2.40 -17.46 -17.34
CA PRO A 56 1.10 -17.46 -18.00
C PRO A 56 0.20 -16.32 -17.48
N GLY A 57 -0.52 -15.66 -18.38
CA GLY A 57 -1.51 -14.65 -18.04
C GLY A 57 -1.65 -13.56 -19.11
N PRO A 58 -2.57 -12.60 -18.92
CA PRO A 58 -2.69 -11.45 -19.80
C PRO A 58 -1.43 -10.58 -19.72
N PRO A 59 -0.85 -10.14 -20.85
CA PRO A 59 0.33 -9.30 -20.84
C PRO A 59 0.02 -7.90 -20.31
N SER A 60 1.04 -7.24 -19.75
CA SER A 60 0.96 -5.82 -19.41
C SER A 60 0.96 -4.96 -20.68
N ARG A 61 0.72 -3.65 -20.51
CA ARG A 61 0.90 -2.67 -21.61
C ARG A 61 2.33 -2.64 -22.18
N SER A 62 3.33 -3.13 -21.45
CA SER A 62 4.73 -3.16 -21.86
C SER A 62 5.06 -4.36 -22.75
N GLY A 63 4.15 -5.32 -22.86
CA GLY A 63 4.24 -6.47 -23.75
C GLY A 63 5.00 -7.67 -23.16
N VAL A 64 4.76 -8.83 -23.76
CA VAL A 64 5.20 -10.15 -23.28
C VAL A 64 6.70 -10.21 -22.96
N ARG A 65 7.53 -9.61 -23.82
CA ARG A 65 8.98 -9.63 -23.62
C ARG A 65 9.42 -8.85 -22.38
N SER A 66 8.81 -7.68 -22.14
CA SER A 66 9.06 -6.92 -20.92
C SER A 66 8.57 -7.69 -19.70
N ASP A 67 7.42 -8.37 -19.81
CA ASP A 67 6.86 -9.20 -18.74
C ASP A 67 7.75 -10.42 -18.43
N GLY A 68 8.42 -10.98 -19.44
CA GLY A 68 9.40 -12.05 -19.27
C GLY A 68 10.67 -11.60 -18.54
N LEU A 69 11.20 -10.41 -18.86
CA LEU A 69 12.30 -9.79 -18.12
C LEU A 69 11.88 -9.47 -16.69
N GLU A 70 10.64 -9.02 -16.53
CA GLU A 70 10.02 -8.78 -15.24
C GLU A 70 10.01 -10.05 -14.38
N GLY A 71 9.65 -11.20 -14.97
CA GLY A 71 9.74 -12.51 -14.33
C GLY A 71 11.15 -12.84 -13.88
N TYR A 72 12.15 -12.69 -14.75
CA TYR A 72 13.56 -12.89 -14.40
C TYR A 72 13.99 -11.99 -13.24
N ALA A 73 13.79 -10.68 -13.37
CA ALA A 73 14.35 -9.69 -12.46
C ALA A 73 13.71 -9.73 -11.06
N ARG A 74 12.38 -9.89 -11.00
CA ARG A 74 11.64 -9.90 -9.71
C ARG A 74 11.83 -11.19 -8.95
N THR A 75 11.98 -12.32 -9.64
CA THR A 75 12.32 -13.60 -8.99
C THR A 75 13.79 -13.62 -8.56
N PHE A 76 14.69 -12.99 -9.33
CA PHE A 76 16.09 -12.89 -8.94
C PHE A 76 16.28 -12.22 -7.57
N LEU A 77 15.44 -11.23 -7.23
CA LEU A 77 15.44 -10.65 -5.88
C LEU A 77 15.21 -11.68 -4.78
N ALA A 78 14.23 -12.57 -4.94
CA ALA A 78 13.95 -13.61 -3.93
C ALA A 78 15.15 -14.56 -3.78
N ALA A 79 15.73 -15.00 -4.89
CA ALA A 79 16.93 -15.84 -4.88
C ALA A 79 18.13 -15.13 -4.25
N ALA A 80 18.35 -13.86 -4.59
CA ALA A 80 19.45 -13.06 -4.09
C ALA A 80 19.36 -12.86 -2.57
N PHE A 81 18.19 -12.48 -2.04
CA PHE A 81 17.99 -12.36 -0.60
C PHE A 81 18.17 -13.71 0.13
N ARG A 82 17.62 -14.78 -0.44
CA ARG A 82 17.72 -16.15 0.11
C ARG A 82 19.16 -16.65 0.21
N VAL A 83 19.96 -16.44 -0.83
CA VAL A 83 21.35 -16.92 -0.90
C VAL A 83 22.27 -16.02 -0.08
N ALA A 84 22.13 -14.69 -0.20
CA ALA A 84 22.95 -13.74 0.57
C ALA A 84 22.72 -13.88 2.09
N GLY A 85 21.46 -14.04 2.50
CA GLY A 85 21.07 -14.26 3.89
C GLY A 85 21.58 -15.55 4.52
N ASP A 86 22.03 -16.52 3.71
CA ASP A 86 22.61 -17.79 4.15
C ASP A 86 24.11 -17.90 3.81
N GLY A 87 24.77 -16.76 3.65
CA GLY A 87 26.21 -16.67 3.43
C GLY A 87 26.68 -17.31 2.13
N GLY A 88 25.84 -17.32 1.09
CA GLY A 88 26.19 -17.88 -0.22
C GLY A 88 25.79 -19.33 -0.43
N LYS A 89 25.13 -19.96 0.55
CA LYS A 89 24.55 -21.29 0.33
C LYS A 89 23.42 -21.20 -0.68
N ASP A 90 23.57 -21.95 -1.76
CA ASP A 90 22.62 -22.01 -2.86
C ASP A 90 22.23 -23.47 -3.14
N PRO A 91 21.39 -24.08 -2.28
CA PRO A 91 21.11 -25.52 -2.34
C PRO A 91 20.38 -25.96 -3.62
N HIS A 92 19.82 -25.02 -4.39
CA HIS A 92 19.06 -25.28 -5.61
C HIS A 92 19.74 -24.75 -6.87
N GLU A 93 21.00 -24.28 -6.74
CA GLU A 93 21.82 -23.73 -7.82
C GLU A 93 21.11 -22.60 -8.59
N TRP A 94 20.40 -21.73 -7.85
CA TRP A 94 19.70 -20.59 -8.43
C TRP A 94 20.67 -19.63 -9.14
N LEU A 95 21.81 -19.32 -8.53
CA LEU A 95 22.75 -18.32 -9.05
C LEU A 95 23.33 -18.72 -10.40
N ASP A 96 23.56 -20.01 -10.64
CA ASP A 96 24.02 -20.51 -11.95
C ASP A 96 22.96 -20.32 -13.04
N ARG A 97 21.67 -20.50 -12.70
CA ARG A 97 20.56 -20.25 -13.63
C ARG A 97 20.44 -18.77 -13.97
N TYR A 98 20.52 -17.90 -12.96
CA TYR A 98 20.51 -16.46 -13.17
C TYR A 98 21.75 -15.98 -13.94
N ALA A 99 22.94 -16.53 -13.66
CA ALA A 99 24.16 -16.20 -14.41
C ALA A 99 24.02 -16.54 -15.92
N ARG A 100 23.47 -17.72 -16.25
CA ARG A 100 23.17 -18.09 -17.64
C ARG A 100 22.15 -17.16 -18.28
N GLY A 101 21.07 -16.85 -17.56
CA GLY A 101 20.02 -15.93 -18.04
C GLY A 101 20.53 -14.52 -18.30
N LEU A 102 21.34 -13.96 -17.39
CA LEU A 102 22.02 -12.68 -17.56
C LEU A 102 22.90 -12.69 -18.82
N ALA A 103 23.73 -13.72 -18.99
CA ALA A 103 24.63 -13.84 -20.13
C ALA A 103 23.88 -13.96 -21.47
N ALA A 104 22.75 -14.66 -21.49
CA ALA A 104 21.89 -14.82 -22.65
C ALA A 104 21.12 -13.52 -22.98
N GLY A 105 20.47 -12.91 -21.99
CA GLY A 105 19.65 -11.71 -22.16
C GLY A 105 20.43 -10.48 -22.59
N THR A 106 21.63 -10.31 -22.07
CA THR A 106 22.51 -9.17 -22.38
C THR A 106 23.33 -9.36 -23.66
N ARG A 107 23.22 -10.51 -24.36
CA ARG A 107 24.04 -10.80 -25.54
C ARG A 107 23.74 -9.85 -26.71
N THR A 108 22.46 -9.65 -27.01
CA THR A 108 22.00 -8.80 -28.12
C THR A 108 20.72 -8.01 -27.75
N PRO A 109 20.75 -7.13 -26.73
CA PRO A 109 19.54 -6.42 -26.28
C PRO A 109 18.80 -5.71 -27.42
N GLY A 110 17.47 -5.79 -27.40
CA GLY A 110 16.58 -5.22 -28.42
C GLY A 110 16.39 -6.08 -29.68
N ARG A 111 17.27 -7.06 -29.95
CA ARG A 111 17.10 -7.98 -31.09
C ARG A 111 15.82 -8.79 -30.95
N GLU A 112 15.03 -8.96 -32.00
CA GLU A 112 13.84 -9.81 -31.97
C GLU A 112 14.22 -11.30 -31.96
N ASP A 113 14.38 -11.87 -30.76
CA ASP A 113 14.61 -13.30 -30.52
C ASP A 113 14.06 -13.70 -29.13
N ALA A 114 14.14 -14.99 -28.81
CA ALA A 114 13.52 -15.58 -27.62
C ALA A 114 14.29 -15.31 -26.30
N GLU A 115 15.50 -14.74 -26.35
CA GLU A 115 16.34 -14.62 -25.15
C GLU A 115 16.73 -13.18 -24.86
N SER A 116 16.93 -12.33 -25.87
CA SER A 116 17.52 -11.03 -25.65
C SER A 116 16.61 -10.16 -24.78
N TRP A 117 17.19 -9.32 -23.95
CA TRP A 117 16.42 -8.40 -23.14
C TRP A 117 15.98 -7.18 -23.95
N PRO A 118 14.82 -6.57 -23.62
CA PRO A 118 14.49 -5.25 -24.13
C PRO A 118 15.56 -4.24 -23.72
N VAL A 119 15.76 -3.21 -24.55
CA VAL A 119 16.61 -2.07 -24.18
C VAL A 119 15.91 -1.23 -23.11
N VAL A 120 16.70 -0.60 -22.23
CA VAL A 120 16.17 0.39 -21.28
C VAL A 120 15.98 1.72 -22.01
N LEU A 121 14.78 2.28 -21.95
CA LEU A 121 14.35 3.51 -22.63
C LEU A 121 13.63 4.47 -21.66
N ASP A 122 13.22 5.63 -22.18
CA ASP A 122 12.44 6.64 -21.43
C ASP A 122 11.08 6.07 -20.99
N HIS A 123 10.58 6.54 -19.84
CA HIS A 123 9.37 6.00 -19.21
C HIS A 123 8.10 6.04 -20.08
N ASP A 124 8.02 6.96 -21.04
CA ASP A 124 6.88 7.17 -21.95
C ASP A 124 6.98 6.35 -23.24
N VAL A 125 8.16 5.83 -23.60
CA VAL A 125 8.41 5.04 -24.81
C VAL A 125 9.00 3.67 -24.45
N GLN A 126 8.21 2.86 -23.73
CA GLN A 126 8.57 1.50 -23.28
C GLN A 126 9.61 1.40 -22.15
N GLY A 127 9.72 2.41 -21.27
CA GLY A 127 10.73 2.43 -20.20
C GLY A 127 10.56 1.42 -19.04
N GLN A 128 9.63 0.46 -19.12
CA GLN A 128 9.46 -0.55 -18.06
C GLN A 128 10.79 -1.23 -17.69
N PRO A 129 11.66 -1.69 -18.62
CA PRO A 129 12.94 -2.35 -18.28
C PRO A 129 13.86 -1.56 -17.34
N MET A 130 13.68 -0.24 -17.20
CA MET A 130 14.36 0.58 -16.19
C MET A 130 14.04 0.09 -14.77
N VAL A 131 12.79 -0.25 -14.50
CA VAL A 131 12.31 -0.74 -13.20
C VAL A 131 12.99 -2.08 -12.87
N GLU A 132 13.04 -2.98 -13.84
CA GLU A 132 13.63 -4.31 -13.72
C GLU A 132 15.16 -4.25 -13.61
N SER A 133 15.80 -3.26 -14.24
CA SER A 133 17.25 -3.05 -14.13
C SER A 133 17.70 -2.84 -12.68
N ALA A 134 16.90 -2.17 -11.85
CA ALA A 134 17.19 -1.98 -10.43
C ALA A 134 17.11 -3.30 -9.65
N SER A 135 16.18 -4.19 -10.02
CA SER A 135 16.06 -5.51 -9.41
C SER A 135 17.24 -6.41 -9.78
N VAL A 136 17.68 -6.36 -11.05
CA VAL A 136 18.89 -7.06 -11.51
C VAL A 136 20.13 -6.52 -10.79
N ALA A 137 20.32 -5.20 -10.76
CA ALA A 137 21.46 -4.57 -10.09
C ALA A 137 21.52 -4.89 -8.60
N LEU A 138 20.39 -4.82 -7.89
CA LEU A 138 20.32 -5.16 -6.47
C LEU A 138 20.63 -6.64 -6.23
N GLY A 139 20.08 -7.55 -7.05
CA GLY A 139 20.39 -8.97 -6.98
C GLY A 139 21.89 -9.24 -7.17
N LEU A 140 22.50 -8.64 -8.21
CA LEU A 140 23.93 -8.75 -8.48
C LEU A 140 24.79 -8.23 -7.34
N ARG A 141 24.40 -7.10 -6.74
CA ARG A 141 25.12 -6.53 -5.58
C ARG A 141 25.06 -7.45 -4.38
N LEU A 142 23.88 -7.96 -4.04
CA LEU A 142 23.67 -8.87 -2.91
C LEU A 142 24.45 -10.19 -3.08
N THR A 143 24.54 -10.70 -4.31
CA THR A 143 25.18 -11.97 -4.60
C THR A 143 26.58 -11.83 -5.18
N ARG A 144 27.19 -10.64 -5.10
CA ARG A 144 28.43 -10.31 -5.83
C ARG A 144 29.53 -11.38 -5.72
N PRO A 145 29.92 -11.86 -4.52
CA PRO A 145 31.02 -12.82 -4.38
C PRO A 145 30.73 -14.20 -5.00
N TRP A 146 29.44 -14.53 -5.19
CA TRP A 146 28.99 -15.84 -5.65
C TRP A 146 28.50 -15.83 -7.10
N LEU A 147 28.16 -14.67 -7.65
CA LEU A 147 27.68 -14.51 -9.02
C LEU A 147 28.57 -13.54 -9.81
N TRP A 148 28.48 -12.23 -9.56
CA TRP A 148 29.11 -11.21 -10.41
C TRP A 148 30.62 -11.41 -10.57
N ASP A 149 31.35 -11.62 -9.47
CA ASP A 149 32.80 -11.78 -9.47
C ASP A 149 33.25 -13.08 -10.18
N ARG A 150 32.33 -14.02 -10.44
CA ARG A 150 32.58 -15.29 -11.14
C ARG A 150 32.17 -15.28 -12.62
N LEU A 151 31.50 -14.23 -13.07
CA LEU A 151 31.14 -14.08 -14.48
C LEU A 151 32.39 -13.83 -15.33
N GLU A 152 32.38 -14.31 -16.57
CA GLU A 152 33.36 -13.90 -17.57
C GLU A 152 33.33 -12.39 -17.77
N SER A 153 34.48 -11.76 -17.98
CA SER A 153 34.60 -10.30 -18.17
C SER A 153 33.68 -9.78 -19.28
N GLY A 154 33.57 -10.51 -20.39
CA GLY A 154 32.68 -10.14 -21.49
C GLY A 154 31.19 -10.17 -21.12
N VAL A 155 30.76 -11.00 -20.15
CA VAL A 155 29.39 -10.96 -19.63
C VAL A 155 29.21 -9.76 -18.71
N GLN A 156 30.19 -9.47 -17.85
CA GLN A 156 30.16 -8.29 -16.98
C GLN A 156 30.05 -7.00 -17.81
N ASP A 157 30.83 -6.87 -18.88
CA ASP A 157 30.83 -5.68 -19.74
C ASP A 157 29.47 -5.47 -20.44
N ARG A 158 28.85 -6.54 -20.94
CA ARG A 158 27.51 -6.46 -21.55
C ARG A 158 26.42 -6.15 -20.54
N ALA A 159 26.51 -6.73 -19.34
CA ALA A 159 25.57 -6.45 -18.26
C ALA A 159 25.67 -4.99 -17.80
N GLU A 160 26.88 -4.45 -17.62
CA GLU A 160 27.08 -3.02 -17.37
C GLU A 160 26.47 -2.16 -18.49
N GLN A 161 26.76 -2.49 -19.75
CA GLN A 161 26.26 -1.72 -20.89
C GLN A 161 24.73 -1.65 -20.90
N TRP A 162 24.05 -2.77 -20.61
CA TRP A 162 22.59 -2.80 -20.51
C TRP A 162 22.08 -1.99 -19.31
N LEU A 163 22.68 -2.17 -18.13
CA LEU A 163 22.31 -1.46 -16.91
C LEU A 163 22.46 0.06 -17.04
N ARG A 164 23.53 0.54 -17.69
CA ARG A 164 23.74 1.97 -17.95
C ARG A 164 22.64 2.62 -18.77
N GLY A 165 21.83 1.84 -19.49
CA GLY A 165 20.62 2.36 -20.12
C GLY A 165 19.70 3.08 -19.13
N ALA A 166 19.62 2.63 -17.87
CA ALA A 166 18.82 3.30 -16.84
C ALA A 166 19.35 4.70 -16.46
N LEU A 167 20.67 4.92 -16.56
CA LEU A 167 21.30 6.20 -16.22
C LEU A 167 21.11 7.25 -17.33
N ARG A 168 20.87 6.80 -18.57
CA ARG A 168 20.85 7.61 -19.80
C ARG A 168 19.46 8.00 -20.27
N HIS A 169 18.42 7.43 -19.67
CA HIS A 169 17.04 7.63 -20.04
C HIS A 169 16.24 8.25 -18.90
N LEU A 170 15.14 8.90 -19.24
CA LEU A 170 14.32 9.70 -18.35
C LEU A 170 13.36 8.82 -17.52
N PRO A 171 13.55 8.74 -16.19
CA PRO A 171 12.60 8.08 -15.29
C PRO A 171 11.32 8.91 -15.17
N ALA A 172 10.22 8.27 -14.75
CA ALA A 172 9.03 9.01 -14.33
C ALA A 172 9.35 9.89 -13.11
N GLY A 173 8.64 11.03 -12.97
CA GLY A 173 8.78 12.01 -11.87
C GLY A 173 8.33 11.53 -10.48
N ASN A 174 8.76 10.34 -10.06
CA ASN A 174 8.40 9.66 -8.82
C ASN A 174 9.51 8.66 -8.44
N ASN A 175 9.23 7.66 -7.59
CA ASN A 175 10.14 6.58 -7.17
C ASN A 175 10.98 5.95 -8.29
N TRP A 176 10.62 6.09 -9.56
CA TRP A 176 11.44 5.65 -10.68
C TRP A 176 12.87 6.21 -10.68
N TYR A 177 13.13 7.37 -10.06
CA TYR A 177 14.49 7.88 -9.88
C TYR A 177 15.35 7.02 -8.93
N LEU A 178 14.74 6.17 -8.09
CA LEU A 178 15.47 5.21 -7.26
C LEU A 178 15.98 4.00 -8.05
N PHE A 179 15.49 3.77 -9.27
CA PHE A 179 15.96 2.70 -10.14
C PHE A 179 17.37 2.96 -10.69
N PRO A 180 17.66 4.08 -11.38
CA PRO A 180 19.03 4.42 -11.76
C PRO A 180 19.94 4.64 -10.55
N TYR A 181 19.42 5.15 -9.42
CA TYR A 181 20.17 5.21 -8.15
C TYR A 181 20.69 3.83 -7.72
N THR A 182 19.83 2.81 -7.77
CA THR A 182 20.18 1.43 -7.40
C THR A 182 21.18 0.83 -8.37
N VAL A 183 21.02 1.08 -9.68
CA VAL A 183 21.97 0.68 -10.71
C VAL A 183 23.34 1.32 -10.48
N ALA A 184 23.37 2.63 -10.25
CA ALA A 184 24.59 3.38 -9.96
C ALA A 184 25.30 2.84 -8.72
N GLY A 185 24.57 2.58 -7.63
CA GLY A 185 25.14 2.00 -6.40
C GLY A 185 25.75 0.60 -6.61
N PHE A 186 25.15 -0.23 -7.46
CA PHE A 186 25.77 -1.50 -7.86
C PHE A 186 27.06 -1.28 -8.66
N LEU A 187 27.02 -0.47 -9.72
CA LEU A 187 28.18 -0.21 -10.59
C LEU A 187 29.37 0.37 -9.80
N GLU A 188 29.12 1.32 -8.90
CA GLU A 188 30.12 1.87 -7.98
C GLU A 188 30.70 0.78 -7.08
N SER A 189 29.85 -0.08 -6.49
CA SER A 189 30.31 -1.14 -5.59
C SER A 189 31.27 -2.14 -6.26
N VAL A 190 31.16 -2.35 -7.58
CA VAL A 190 32.02 -3.27 -8.35
C VAL A 190 33.17 -2.56 -9.07
N GLY A 191 33.44 -1.30 -8.74
CA GLY A 191 34.56 -0.52 -9.32
C GLY A 191 34.30 -0.01 -10.73
N ARG A 192 33.04 0.02 -11.18
CA ARG A 192 32.60 0.52 -12.48
C ARG A 192 31.82 1.85 -12.34
N GLY A 193 32.07 2.59 -11.27
CA GLY A 193 31.49 3.92 -11.01
C GLY A 193 32.21 5.05 -11.75
N ASP A 194 31.48 6.12 -12.05
CA ASP A 194 32.00 7.31 -12.74
C ASP A 194 31.11 8.55 -12.47
N ALA A 195 31.28 9.62 -13.26
CA ALA A 195 30.49 10.83 -13.12
C ALA A 195 28.99 10.63 -13.45
N GLU A 196 28.64 9.65 -14.28
CA GLU A 196 27.26 9.31 -14.63
C GLU A 196 26.55 8.65 -13.44
N THR A 197 27.21 7.70 -12.77
CA THR A 197 26.69 7.05 -11.57
C THR A 197 26.52 8.05 -10.43
N ALA A 198 27.53 8.89 -10.19
CA ALA A 198 27.48 9.92 -9.15
C ALA A 198 26.30 10.89 -9.36
N ARG A 199 26.09 11.37 -10.60
CA ARG A 199 25.00 12.31 -10.93
C ARG A 199 23.62 11.66 -10.80
N ALA A 200 23.48 10.38 -11.14
CA ALA A 200 22.23 9.66 -10.94
C ALA A 200 21.89 9.52 -9.45
N ARG A 201 22.89 9.25 -8.61
CA ARG A 201 22.71 9.14 -7.16
C ARG A 201 22.34 10.48 -6.52
N GLU A 202 23.11 11.53 -6.82
CA GLU A 202 22.86 12.91 -6.36
C GLU A 202 21.43 13.34 -6.67
N ARG A 203 21.01 13.22 -7.94
CA ARG A 203 19.66 13.61 -8.36
C ARG A 203 18.55 12.86 -7.61
N ALA A 204 18.71 11.55 -7.42
CA ALA A 204 17.70 10.74 -6.75
C ALA A 204 17.56 11.14 -5.28
N LEU A 205 18.68 11.41 -4.60
CA LEU A 205 18.68 11.87 -3.21
C LEU A 205 18.10 13.28 -3.09
N GLU A 206 18.44 14.21 -3.98
CA GLU A 206 17.84 15.56 -4.01
C GLU A 206 16.32 15.52 -4.17
N LEU A 207 15.81 14.68 -5.09
CA LEU A 207 14.37 14.50 -5.26
C LEU A 207 13.72 13.87 -4.03
N LEU A 208 14.36 12.87 -3.43
CA LEU A 208 13.86 12.21 -2.22
C LEU A 208 13.72 13.20 -1.05
N GLU A 209 14.61 14.19 -0.94
CA GLU A 209 14.48 15.27 0.04
C GLU A 209 13.26 16.15 -0.23
N GLY A 210 12.98 16.49 -1.49
CA GLY A 210 11.77 17.25 -1.87
C GLY A 210 10.47 16.48 -1.64
N TRP A 211 10.53 15.15 -1.69
CA TRP A 211 9.41 14.25 -1.45
C TRP A 211 9.15 13.98 0.02
N TYR A 212 10.13 14.16 0.90
CA TYR A 212 9.93 13.97 2.34
C TYR A 212 8.95 14.99 2.91
N ARG A 213 7.88 14.52 3.57
CA ARG A 213 6.82 15.38 4.12
C ARG A 213 6.77 15.39 5.65
N GLY A 214 7.66 14.66 6.32
CA GLY A 214 7.63 14.46 7.78
C GLY A 214 6.95 13.16 8.19
N ASP A 215 6.96 12.84 9.49
CA ASP A 215 6.39 11.63 10.08
C ASP A 215 6.95 10.32 9.48
N GLY A 216 8.14 10.36 8.87
CA GLY A 216 8.70 9.23 8.11
C GLY A 216 8.06 8.97 6.74
N TRP A 217 7.20 9.85 6.23
CA TRP A 217 6.48 9.67 4.95
C TRP A 217 7.03 10.52 3.81
N TYR A 218 7.12 9.91 2.63
CA TYR A 218 7.45 10.53 1.36
C TYR A 218 6.22 10.57 0.46
N ALA A 219 5.96 11.73 -0.16
CA ALA A 219 5.04 11.82 -1.29
C ALA A 219 5.73 11.26 -2.53
N ASP A 220 5.12 10.29 -3.21
CA ASP A 220 5.73 9.69 -4.39
C ASP A 220 5.59 10.59 -5.62
N GLY A 221 6.52 11.53 -5.78
CA GLY A 221 6.48 12.58 -6.81
C GLY A 221 5.85 13.89 -6.32
N ASP A 222 5.51 14.77 -7.26
CA ASP A 222 5.03 16.13 -6.98
C ASP A 222 3.58 16.21 -6.44
N GLY A 223 2.87 15.09 -6.43
CA GLY A 223 1.53 14.96 -5.88
C GLY A 223 1.53 14.73 -4.37
N ARG A 224 0.47 14.07 -3.89
CA ARG A 224 0.34 13.62 -2.50
C ARG A 224 0.11 12.12 -2.43
N ALA A 225 0.80 11.37 -3.29
CA ALA A 225 0.66 9.92 -3.34
C ALA A 225 1.43 9.28 -2.17
N PHE A 226 0.70 8.91 -1.12
CA PHE A 226 1.21 8.10 -0.02
C PHE A 226 0.52 6.74 -0.05
N ASP A 227 1.32 5.68 -0.13
CA ASP A 227 0.89 4.28 -0.11
C ASP A 227 2.10 3.38 0.25
N HIS A 228 1.95 2.07 0.08
CA HIS A 228 2.96 1.06 0.38
C HIS A 228 4.29 1.20 -0.39
N TYR A 229 4.38 2.01 -1.46
CA TYR A 229 5.65 2.40 -2.08
C TYR A 229 6.59 3.12 -1.12
N ASN A 230 6.07 3.75 -0.07
CA ASN A 230 6.90 4.26 1.01
C ASN A 230 7.80 3.15 1.57
N GLY A 231 7.23 1.99 1.89
CA GLY A 231 7.95 0.89 2.48
C GLY A 231 8.87 0.14 1.51
N TRP A 232 8.33 -0.34 0.38
CA TRP A 232 9.07 -1.24 -0.52
C TRP A 232 9.92 -0.55 -1.59
N ALA A 233 9.88 0.79 -1.68
CA ALA A 233 10.71 1.56 -2.61
C ALA A 233 11.40 2.74 -1.92
N LEU A 234 10.65 3.73 -1.43
CA LEU A 234 11.19 5.02 -0.98
C LEU A 234 12.07 4.90 0.28
N HIS A 235 11.75 3.97 1.18
CA HIS A 235 12.65 3.57 2.27
C HIS A 235 13.61 2.45 1.85
N LEU A 236 13.12 1.46 1.10
CA LEU A 236 13.90 0.26 0.80
C LEU A 236 15.21 0.53 0.08
N TYR A 237 15.19 1.29 -1.00
CA TYR A 237 16.39 1.51 -1.80
C TYR A 237 17.48 2.29 -1.05
N PRO A 238 17.23 3.50 -0.51
CA PRO A 238 18.29 4.28 0.12
C PRO A 238 18.82 3.64 1.42
N VAL A 239 17.96 3.07 2.26
CA VAL A 239 18.40 2.43 3.52
C VAL A 239 19.21 1.17 3.25
N LEU A 240 18.77 0.33 2.31
CA LEU A 240 19.51 -0.89 1.96
C LEU A 240 20.83 -0.56 1.25
N ASP A 241 20.85 0.46 0.38
CA ASP A 241 22.08 0.93 -0.29
C ASP A 241 23.13 1.38 0.73
N ALA A 242 22.75 2.23 1.69
CA ALA A 242 23.64 2.70 2.75
C ALA A 242 24.13 1.54 3.65
N HIS A 243 23.24 0.61 4.00
CA HIS A 243 23.59 -0.58 4.77
C HIS A 243 24.61 -1.46 4.04
N LEU A 244 24.40 -1.73 2.75
CA LEU A 244 25.31 -2.55 1.93
C LEU A 244 26.64 -1.83 1.62
N ALA A 245 26.65 -0.50 1.61
CA ALA A 245 27.87 0.30 1.45
C ALA A 245 28.69 0.42 2.74
N GLY A 246 28.09 0.15 3.91
CA GLY A 246 28.69 0.50 5.19
C GLY A 246 28.76 2.02 5.41
N ASP A 247 27.89 2.78 4.75
CA ASP A 247 27.84 4.24 4.87
C ASP A 247 27.04 4.63 6.13
N GLY A 248 27.78 4.96 7.19
CA GLY A 248 27.18 5.30 8.49
C GLY A 248 26.36 6.59 8.48
N GLU A 249 26.71 7.57 7.64
CA GLU A 249 26.03 8.87 7.59
C GLU A 249 24.66 8.72 6.90
N GLU A 250 24.65 8.14 5.71
CA GLU A 250 23.40 7.90 4.97
C GLU A 250 22.52 6.86 5.68
N SER A 251 23.12 5.86 6.34
CA SER A 251 22.38 4.90 7.17
C SER A 251 21.69 5.60 8.33
N ALA A 252 22.36 6.53 9.04
CA ALA A 252 21.74 7.27 10.12
C ALA A 252 20.61 8.19 9.62
N ARG A 253 20.84 8.90 8.51
CA ARG A 253 19.86 9.84 7.91
C ARG A 253 18.60 9.12 7.45
N HIS A 254 18.72 8.15 6.55
CA HIS A 254 17.58 7.45 5.99
C HIS A 254 16.98 6.46 6.99
N GLY A 255 17.81 5.86 7.85
CA GLY A 255 17.39 4.99 8.95
C GLY A 255 16.52 5.69 9.99
N ALA A 256 16.83 6.94 10.35
CA ALA A 256 15.97 7.73 11.25
C ALA A 256 14.56 7.90 10.68
N ARG A 257 14.43 8.19 9.38
CA ARG A 257 13.13 8.31 8.70
C ARG A 257 12.39 6.98 8.60
N LEU A 258 13.10 5.87 8.37
CA LEU A 258 12.49 4.53 8.41
C LEU A 258 11.96 4.20 9.81
N ARG A 259 12.74 4.51 10.86
CA ARG A 259 12.31 4.31 12.24
C ARG A 259 11.02 5.09 12.53
N GLU A 260 10.97 6.36 12.17
CA GLU A 260 9.78 7.23 12.32
C GLU A 260 8.58 6.69 11.51
N HIS A 261 8.81 6.25 10.26
CA HIS A 261 7.77 5.66 9.41
C HIS A 261 7.11 4.45 10.07
N LEU A 262 7.92 3.57 10.67
CA LEU A 262 7.45 2.34 11.30
C LEU A 262 6.59 2.58 12.56
N GLU A 263 6.65 3.76 13.18
CA GLU A 263 5.77 4.12 14.30
C GLU A 263 4.29 4.10 13.88
N SER A 264 3.99 4.64 12.70
CA SER A 264 2.63 4.66 12.15
C SER A 264 2.34 3.47 11.24
N PHE A 265 3.30 3.05 10.42
CA PHE A 265 3.11 1.98 9.44
C PHE A 265 2.89 0.61 10.10
N SER A 266 3.49 0.35 11.26
CA SER A 266 3.28 -0.91 11.99
C SER A 266 1.83 -1.14 12.46
N LEU A 267 1.05 -0.06 12.61
CA LEU A 267 -0.38 -0.12 12.91
C LEU A 267 -1.25 -0.40 11.68
N MET A 268 -0.69 -0.43 10.47
CA MET A 268 -1.41 -0.66 9.21
C MET A 268 -1.59 -2.16 8.86
N PHE A 269 -1.38 -3.03 9.83
CA PHE A 269 -1.55 -4.48 9.72
C PHE A 269 -2.64 -4.96 10.68
N GLY A 270 -3.60 -5.73 10.17
CA GLY A 270 -4.66 -6.35 10.97
C GLY A 270 -4.11 -7.47 11.85
N GLY A 271 -4.86 -7.83 12.89
CA GLY A 271 -4.50 -8.93 13.79
C GLY A 271 -4.40 -10.30 13.10
N ASP A 272 -5.01 -10.47 11.93
CA ASP A 272 -4.86 -11.67 11.11
C ASP A 272 -3.66 -11.63 10.14
N GLY A 273 -2.85 -10.57 10.19
CA GLY A 273 -1.68 -10.34 9.33
C GLY A 273 -1.98 -9.57 8.04
N ALA A 274 -3.24 -9.23 7.75
CA ALA A 274 -3.60 -8.47 6.55
C ALA A 274 -2.98 -7.07 6.55
N PRO A 275 -2.18 -6.67 5.54
CA PRO A 275 -1.86 -5.26 5.34
C PRO A 275 -3.10 -4.50 4.84
N LEU A 276 -3.15 -3.19 5.06
CA LEU A 276 -4.21 -2.33 4.52
C LEU A 276 -4.34 -2.47 2.99
N HIS A 277 -5.59 -2.63 2.51
CA HIS A 277 -5.92 -2.65 1.08
C HIS A 277 -6.06 -1.21 0.54
N PHE A 278 -4.96 -0.46 0.50
CA PHE A 278 -4.92 0.97 0.18
C PHE A 278 -3.77 1.31 -0.80
N GLY A 279 -4.06 2.21 -1.75
CA GLY A 279 -3.12 2.62 -2.79
C GLY A 279 -2.97 1.63 -3.94
N ARG A 280 -2.02 1.91 -4.83
CA ARG A 280 -1.76 1.15 -6.06
C ARG A 280 -0.89 -0.10 -5.81
N SER A 281 -0.82 -0.96 -6.83
CA SER A 281 0.06 -2.14 -6.88
C SER A 281 -0.14 -3.15 -5.75
N LEU A 282 -1.36 -3.25 -5.24
CA LEU A 282 -1.70 -4.18 -4.16
C LEU A 282 -1.46 -5.65 -4.54
N THR A 283 -1.32 -5.98 -5.82
CA THR A 283 -0.89 -7.32 -6.27
C THR A 283 0.48 -7.77 -5.74
N TYR A 284 1.25 -6.86 -5.14
CA TYR A 284 2.53 -7.15 -4.50
C TYR A 284 2.40 -7.70 -3.07
N ARG A 285 1.20 -7.62 -2.48
CA ARG A 285 0.80 -8.37 -1.27
C ARG A 285 1.76 -8.20 -0.08
N PHE A 286 2.51 -9.26 0.24
CA PHE A 286 3.43 -9.32 1.37
C PHE A 286 4.68 -8.46 1.17
N ALA A 287 4.89 -7.85 -0.01
CA ALA A 287 5.82 -6.72 -0.16
C ALA A 287 5.56 -5.63 0.88
N ALA A 288 4.33 -5.45 1.36
CA ALA A 288 4.00 -4.50 2.42
C ALA A 288 4.85 -4.71 3.69
N GLY A 289 5.30 -5.94 3.97
CA GLY A 289 6.20 -6.25 5.08
C GLY A 289 7.67 -5.83 4.88
N ALA A 290 8.05 -5.35 3.69
CA ALA A 290 9.46 -5.07 3.35
C ALA A 290 10.10 -4.02 4.26
N ALA A 291 9.39 -2.94 4.62
CA ALA A 291 9.91 -1.91 5.52
C ALA A 291 10.17 -2.43 6.93
N VAL A 292 9.29 -3.30 7.44
CA VAL A 292 9.45 -3.93 8.76
C VAL A 292 10.66 -4.86 8.76
N GLY A 293 10.79 -5.70 7.73
CA GLY A 293 11.96 -6.58 7.55
C GLY A 293 13.26 -5.78 7.44
N LEU A 294 13.27 -4.71 6.64
CA LEU A 294 14.43 -3.83 6.47
C LEU A 294 14.83 -3.13 7.77
N GLY A 295 13.86 -2.59 8.53
CA GLY A 295 14.13 -1.96 9.82
C GLY A 295 14.73 -2.95 10.83
N ALA A 296 14.26 -4.20 10.83
CA ALA A 296 14.84 -5.26 11.66
C ALA A 296 16.27 -5.64 11.23
N VAL A 297 16.52 -5.76 9.92
CA VAL A 297 17.85 -6.12 9.37
C VAL A 297 18.88 -5.01 9.62
N THR A 298 18.47 -3.75 9.49
CA THR A 298 19.38 -2.60 9.58
C THR A 298 19.47 -1.99 10.98
N GLY A 299 18.63 -2.42 11.93
CA GLY A 299 18.55 -1.87 13.28
C GLY A 299 17.74 -0.56 13.38
N HIS A 300 17.18 -0.07 12.27
CA HIS A 300 16.40 1.16 12.19
C HIS A 300 14.91 0.91 12.37
N THR A 301 14.51 0.41 13.54
CA THR A 301 13.11 0.12 13.87
C THR A 301 12.76 0.49 15.32
N PRO A 302 11.59 1.09 15.59
CA PRO A 302 11.10 1.33 16.95
C PRO A 302 10.49 0.07 17.57
N LEU A 303 10.29 -0.98 16.78
CA LEU A 303 9.58 -2.19 17.19
C LEU A 303 10.52 -3.16 17.91
N ALA A 304 10.00 -3.81 18.95
CA ALA A 304 10.66 -4.98 19.52
C ALA A 304 10.82 -6.08 18.44
N PRO A 305 11.87 -6.92 18.51
CA PRO A 305 12.08 -7.99 17.53
C PRO A 305 10.90 -8.95 17.40
N GLY A 306 10.22 -9.30 18.50
CA GLY A 306 9.03 -10.17 18.48
C GLY A 306 7.84 -9.56 17.75
N VAL A 307 7.66 -8.24 17.83
CA VAL A 307 6.64 -7.49 17.08
C VAL A 307 6.99 -7.42 15.60
N SER A 308 8.26 -7.14 15.25
CA SER A 308 8.72 -7.17 13.87
C SER A 308 8.49 -8.54 13.23
N ARG A 309 8.85 -9.61 13.96
CA ARG A 309 8.63 -11.01 13.56
C ARG A 309 7.15 -11.29 13.31
N ARG A 310 6.27 -10.91 14.24
CA ARG A 310 4.81 -11.07 14.13
C ARG A 310 4.24 -10.42 12.86
N LEU A 311 4.67 -9.19 12.56
CA LEU A 311 4.16 -8.44 11.39
C LEU A 311 4.59 -9.08 10.07
N VAL A 312 5.88 -9.39 9.91
CA VAL A 312 6.38 -9.98 8.66
C VAL A 312 5.80 -11.38 8.47
N ASN A 313 5.82 -12.23 9.50
CA ASN A 313 5.28 -13.59 9.43
C ASN A 313 3.76 -13.57 9.17
N GLY A 314 3.03 -12.68 9.85
CA GLY A 314 1.59 -12.53 9.69
C GLY A 314 1.22 -12.18 8.26
N SER A 315 1.92 -11.23 7.65
CA SER A 315 1.67 -10.83 6.26
C SER A 315 1.93 -11.97 5.26
N LEU A 316 3.06 -12.67 5.38
CA LEU A 316 3.36 -13.82 4.52
C LEU A 316 2.31 -14.92 4.66
N ARG A 317 2.02 -15.34 5.90
CA ARG A 317 1.02 -16.36 6.22
C ARG A 317 -0.35 -15.98 5.68
N TYR A 318 -0.79 -14.75 5.91
CA TYR A 318 -2.10 -14.25 5.50
C TYR A 318 -2.40 -14.56 4.02
N PHE A 319 -1.45 -14.23 3.13
CA PHE A 319 -1.61 -14.42 1.70
C PHE A 319 -1.45 -15.88 1.27
N LEU A 320 -0.48 -16.61 1.82
CA LEU A 320 -0.28 -18.02 1.49
C LEU A 320 -1.51 -18.87 1.85
N GLU A 321 -2.17 -18.58 2.98
CA GLU A 321 -3.37 -19.31 3.39
C GLU A 321 -4.66 -18.91 2.64
N ARG A 322 -4.66 -17.75 1.96
CA ARG A 322 -5.85 -17.17 1.31
C ARG A 322 -5.85 -17.28 -0.21
N GLY A 323 -4.95 -18.10 -0.77
CA GLY A 323 -4.95 -18.48 -2.18
C GLY A 323 -4.14 -17.55 -3.09
N ALA A 324 -3.14 -16.83 -2.53
CA ALA A 324 -2.32 -15.91 -3.33
C ALA A 324 -1.53 -16.63 -4.42
N THR A 325 -1.27 -17.92 -4.23
CA THR A 325 -0.68 -18.82 -5.20
C THR A 325 -1.77 -19.58 -5.97
N ALA A 326 -1.63 -19.64 -7.29
CA ALA A 326 -2.46 -20.46 -8.16
C ALA A 326 -2.06 -21.94 -8.08
N GLU A 327 -2.74 -22.81 -8.83
CA GLU A 327 -2.48 -24.27 -8.82
C GLU A 327 -1.09 -24.63 -9.33
N ASP A 328 -0.49 -23.79 -10.17
CA ASP A 328 0.90 -23.88 -10.60
C ASP A 328 1.89 -23.28 -9.57
N GLY A 329 1.43 -22.73 -8.45
CA GLY A 329 2.29 -22.11 -7.45
C GLY A 329 2.85 -20.74 -7.78
N LEU A 330 2.43 -20.15 -8.90
CA LEU A 330 2.72 -18.75 -9.19
C LEU A 330 1.84 -17.84 -8.35
N LEU A 331 2.36 -16.69 -7.96
CA LEU A 331 1.55 -15.62 -7.39
C LEU A 331 0.57 -15.09 -8.44
N SER A 332 -0.72 -15.08 -8.14
CA SER A 332 -1.73 -14.67 -9.12
C SER A 332 -1.82 -13.15 -9.29
N LEU A 333 -2.42 -12.67 -10.38
CA LEU A 333 -2.77 -11.26 -10.57
C LEU A 333 -4.00 -10.86 -9.74
N GLY A 334 -3.83 -10.17 -8.61
CA GLY A 334 -4.96 -9.72 -7.77
C GLY A 334 -4.57 -9.55 -6.30
N TRP A 335 -5.46 -9.87 -5.35
CA TRP A 335 -5.21 -9.69 -3.91
C TRP A 335 -5.07 -11.02 -3.17
N HIS A 336 -6.18 -11.65 -2.76
CA HIS A 336 -6.15 -13.01 -2.22
C HIS A 336 -5.98 -14.05 -3.31
N GLY A 337 -6.52 -13.80 -4.49
CA GLY A 337 -6.37 -14.61 -5.70
C GLY A 337 -6.57 -13.70 -6.91
N PRO A 338 -6.96 -14.23 -8.09
CA PRO A 338 -7.28 -13.41 -9.25
C PRO A 338 -8.35 -12.35 -8.94
N HIS A 339 -8.03 -11.07 -9.13
CA HIS A 339 -8.95 -9.96 -8.91
C HIS A 339 -8.63 -8.79 -9.85
N PRO A 340 -9.27 -8.71 -11.04
CA PRO A 340 -8.94 -7.73 -12.07
C PRO A 340 -9.05 -6.27 -11.62
N ALA A 341 -10.00 -5.94 -10.74
CA ALA A 341 -10.20 -4.56 -10.30
C ALA A 341 -9.06 -4.02 -9.40
N THR A 342 -8.16 -4.88 -8.91
CA THR A 342 -6.94 -4.47 -8.18
C THR A 342 -5.78 -4.08 -9.13
N LEU A 343 -5.86 -4.49 -10.40
CA LEU A 343 -4.75 -4.38 -11.34
C LEU A 343 -4.63 -2.98 -11.92
N GLN A 344 -3.39 -2.61 -12.27
CA GLN A 344 -3.09 -1.41 -13.04
C GLN A 344 -2.75 -1.79 -14.50
N SER A 345 -2.75 -0.82 -15.40
CA SER A 345 -2.45 -1.07 -16.83
C SER A 345 -1.05 -1.62 -17.09
N TYR A 346 -0.13 -1.45 -16.14
CA TYR A 346 1.23 -2.02 -16.18
C TYR A 346 1.33 -3.38 -15.49
N SER A 347 0.25 -3.93 -14.92
CA SER A 347 0.29 -5.25 -14.28
C SER A 347 0.36 -6.36 -15.33
N GLY A 348 1.45 -7.11 -15.35
CA GLY A 348 1.65 -8.31 -16.16
C GLY A 348 1.81 -9.57 -15.31
N PRO A 349 1.95 -10.76 -15.93
CA PRO A 349 1.96 -12.04 -15.22
C PRO A 349 3.01 -12.14 -14.09
N ALA A 350 4.15 -11.50 -14.27
CA ALA A 350 5.24 -11.45 -13.29
C ALA A 350 5.10 -10.33 -12.24
N SER A 351 4.13 -9.43 -12.38
CA SER A 351 4.01 -8.28 -11.49
C SER A 351 3.86 -8.64 -10.02
N PRO A 352 3.08 -9.68 -9.66
CA PRO A 352 2.99 -10.18 -8.29
C PRO A 352 4.33 -10.49 -7.62
N TYR A 353 5.37 -10.85 -8.37
CA TYR A 353 6.70 -11.17 -7.83
C TYR A 353 7.47 -9.96 -7.29
N TRP A 354 6.95 -8.73 -7.39
CA TRP A 354 7.47 -7.63 -6.57
C TRP A 354 7.37 -7.92 -5.06
N ALA A 355 6.50 -8.86 -4.68
CA ALA A 355 6.45 -9.48 -3.36
C ALA A 355 7.84 -9.95 -2.85
N SER A 356 8.77 -10.26 -3.76
CA SER A 356 10.15 -10.64 -3.44
C SER A 356 10.90 -9.61 -2.58
N LYS A 357 10.50 -8.33 -2.60
CA LYS A 357 11.09 -7.29 -1.73
C LYS A 357 10.94 -7.61 -0.25
N ALA A 358 9.89 -8.34 0.15
CA ALA A 358 9.70 -8.75 1.54
C ALA A 358 10.79 -9.72 2.03
N PHE A 359 11.39 -10.50 1.12
CA PHE A 359 12.49 -11.40 1.46
C PHE A 359 13.76 -10.67 1.89
N VAL A 360 13.80 -9.34 1.86
CA VAL A 360 14.84 -8.56 2.56
C VAL A 360 15.01 -9.02 4.02
N ALA A 361 13.94 -9.50 4.67
CA ALA A 361 14.02 -10.10 6.00
C ALA A 361 15.02 -11.27 6.09
N LEU A 362 15.19 -12.06 5.03
CA LEU A 362 16.13 -13.20 4.99
C LEU A 362 17.59 -12.78 5.07
N LEU A 363 17.93 -11.51 4.82
CA LEU A 363 19.27 -10.99 5.08
C LEU A 363 19.65 -11.08 6.57
N ALA A 364 18.67 -11.13 7.48
CA ALA A 364 18.93 -11.44 8.87
C ALA A 364 19.38 -12.92 8.99
N PRO A 365 20.58 -13.20 9.54
CA PRO A 365 21.08 -14.56 9.69
C PRO A 365 20.22 -15.37 10.67
N ALA A 366 20.29 -16.70 10.63
CA ALA A 366 19.44 -17.58 11.45
C ALA A 366 19.44 -17.28 12.97
N GLY A 367 20.56 -16.79 13.53
CA GLY A 367 20.67 -16.41 14.94
C GLY A 367 20.14 -15.01 15.29
N HIS A 368 19.70 -14.22 14.31
CA HIS A 368 19.27 -12.84 14.49
C HIS A 368 17.97 -12.78 15.34
N PRO A 369 17.80 -11.75 16.22
CA PRO A 369 16.61 -11.59 17.05
C PRO A 369 15.27 -11.60 16.30
N LEU A 370 15.27 -11.20 15.02
CA LEU A 370 14.09 -11.32 14.15
C LEU A 370 13.57 -12.76 14.04
N TRP A 371 14.44 -13.76 14.12
CA TRP A 371 14.10 -15.18 13.98
C TRP A 371 14.12 -15.96 15.29
N THR A 372 14.77 -15.43 16.33
CA THR A 372 14.96 -16.14 17.61
C THR A 372 14.09 -15.59 18.74
N SER A 373 13.68 -14.33 18.68
CA SER A 373 12.76 -13.75 19.69
C SER A 373 11.38 -14.34 19.52
N VAL A 374 10.70 -14.64 20.64
CA VAL A 374 9.31 -15.11 20.62
C VAL A 374 8.43 -14.04 19.99
N GLU A 375 7.48 -14.44 19.12
CA GLU A 375 6.54 -13.47 18.58
C GLU A 375 5.73 -12.77 19.69
N GLU A 376 5.58 -11.46 19.52
CA GLU A 376 4.77 -10.61 20.39
C GLU A 376 3.54 -10.13 19.61
N ALA A 377 2.50 -9.71 20.32
CA ALA A 377 1.27 -9.20 19.72
C ALA A 377 1.56 -8.07 18.71
N ALA A 378 0.88 -8.09 17.56
CA ALA A 378 0.93 -6.98 16.61
C ALA A 378 0.34 -5.72 17.27
N PRO A 379 0.72 -4.51 16.83
CA PRO A 379 0.17 -3.27 17.40
C PRO A 379 -1.37 -3.21 17.38
N SER A 380 -2.02 -3.80 16.38
CA SER A 380 -3.48 -3.89 16.25
C SER A 380 -4.15 -4.89 17.20
N GLU A 381 -3.39 -5.79 17.83
CA GLU A 381 -3.84 -6.73 18.86
C GLU A 381 -3.69 -6.15 20.29
N GLY A 382 -3.08 -4.96 20.41
CA GLY A 382 -2.94 -4.18 21.65
C GLY A 382 -4.24 -3.49 22.08
N PRO A 383 -4.21 -2.49 22.98
CA PRO A 383 -5.36 -1.63 23.26
C PRO A 383 -5.87 -0.92 22.00
N ASP A 384 -7.13 -0.47 22.00
CA ASP A 384 -7.66 0.37 20.93
C ASP A 384 -6.78 1.60 20.74
N ARG A 385 -6.53 1.97 19.48
CA ARG A 385 -5.71 3.15 19.15
C ARG A 385 -6.32 3.93 18.01
N VAL A 386 -6.24 5.24 18.12
CA VAL A 386 -6.52 6.20 17.06
C VAL A 386 -5.33 7.15 16.94
N LEU A 387 -4.56 6.97 15.86
CA LEU A 387 -3.32 7.71 15.60
C LEU A 387 -3.48 8.59 14.37
N SER A 388 -3.29 9.90 14.54
CA SER A 388 -3.18 10.83 13.42
C SER A 388 -1.77 10.84 12.86
N VAL A 389 -1.61 10.73 11.54
CA VAL A 389 -0.34 10.92 10.83
C VAL A 389 -0.50 12.16 9.96
N ARG A 390 0.12 13.27 10.37
CA ARG A 390 -0.22 14.61 9.85
C ARG A 390 0.32 14.81 8.44
N ALA A 391 1.56 14.42 8.20
CA ALA A 391 2.24 14.58 6.91
C ALA A 391 1.43 13.99 5.73
N PRO A 392 0.93 12.74 5.78
CA PRO A 392 0.06 12.19 4.74
C PRO A 392 -1.43 12.56 4.90
N GLY A 393 -1.85 13.13 6.04
CA GLY A 393 -3.25 13.42 6.33
C GLY A 393 -4.08 12.16 6.60
N PHE A 394 -3.53 11.25 7.41
CA PHE A 394 -4.16 9.98 7.77
C PHE A 394 -4.64 9.96 9.21
N LEU A 395 -5.68 9.16 9.46
CA LEU A 395 -6.09 8.72 10.78
C LEU A 395 -6.17 7.19 10.79
N VAL A 396 -5.28 6.53 11.55
CA VAL A 396 -5.24 5.07 11.68
C VAL A 396 -5.98 4.67 12.95
N GLN A 397 -6.97 3.80 12.81
CA GLN A 397 -7.82 3.32 13.89
C GLN A 397 -7.74 1.80 13.99
N SER A 398 -7.30 1.26 15.12
CA SER A 398 -7.24 -0.17 15.40
C SER A 398 -8.08 -0.55 16.61
N THR A 399 -8.78 -1.68 16.51
CA THR A 399 -9.67 -2.18 17.57
C THR A 399 -9.20 -3.54 18.08
N ARG A 400 -8.91 -3.63 19.38
CA ARG A 400 -8.43 -4.86 20.06
C ARG A 400 -9.37 -6.02 19.89
N ALA A 401 -10.67 -5.74 20.00
CA ALA A 401 -11.72 -6.76 20.09
C ALA A 401 -11.80 -7.64 18.84
N ASP A 402 -11.34 -7.14 17.69
CA ASP A 402 -11.40 -7.84 16.41
C ASP A 402 -10.11 -7.75 15.57
N GLY A 403 -9.10 -7.01 16.04
CA GLY A 403 -7.84 -6.79 15.33
C GLY A 403 -7.99 -6.03 14.01
N VAL A 404 -9.14 -5.41 13.75
CA VAL A 404 -9.39 -4.69 12.49
C VAL A 404 -8.72 -3.33 12.53
N VAL A 405 -8.07 -2.96 11.42
CA VAL A 405 -7.48 -1.63 11.22
C VAL A 405 -8.26 -0.91 10.14
N ARG A 406 -8.54 0.37 10.39
CA ARG A 406 -9.19 1.32 9.47
C ARG A 406 -8.24 2.50 9.27
N LEU A 407 -8.13 2.96 8.04
CA LEU A 407 -7.37 4.14 7.63
C LEU A 407 -8.34 5.15 7.04
N HIS A 408 -8.49 6.31 7.69
CA HIS A 408 -9.26 7.43 7.15
C HIS A 408 -8.34 8.34 6.34
N ASN A 409 -8.65 8.51 5.07
CA ASN A 409 -7.82 9.23 4.11
C ASN A 409 -8.30 10.68 3.91
N HIS A 410 -7.57 11.62 4.51
CA HIS A 410 -7.81 13.05 4.44
C HIS A 410 -6.64 13.83 3.80
N GLY A 411 -5.72 13.14 3.13
CA GLY A 411 -4.59 13.84 2.51
C GLY A 411 -3.78 13.12 1.44
N SER A 412 -4.03 11.84 1.17
CA SER A 412 -3.33 11.10 0.10
C SER A 412 -4.20 10.98 -1.14
N ASP A 413 -3.70 11.46 -2.26
CA ASP A 413 -4.31 11.26 -3.57
C ASP A 413 -3.25 10.88 -4.61
N HIS A 414 -3.69 10.24 -5.69
CA HIS A 414 -2.84 9.90 -6.83
C HIS A 414 -3.23 10.76 -8.02
N VAL A 415 -3.12 12.08 -7.83
CA VAL A 415 -3.56 13.10 -8.78
C VAL A 415 -2.38 14.00 -9.13
N ARG A 416 -2.11 14.18 -10.42
CA ARG A 416 -1.11 15.14 -10.88
C ARG A 416 -1.61 16.57 -10.65
N PRO A 417 -0.71 17.56 -10.43
CA PRO A 417 -1.11 18.92 -10.13
C PRO A 417 -2.13 19.54 -11.11
N ASP A 418 -2.07 19.17 -12.39
CA ASP A 418 -2.90 19.64 -13.50
C ASP A 418 -4.20 18.83 -13.71
N GLU A 419 -4.36 17.66 -13.07
CA GLU A 419 -5.49 16.75 -13.30
C GLU A 419 -6.60 16.84 -12.23
N GLY A 420 -6.44 17.72 -11.23
CA GLY A 420 -7.27 17.76 -10.04
C GLY A 420 -8.72 18.20 -10.22
N GLU A 421 -9.05 18.81 -11.37
CA GLU A 421 -10.39 19.30 -11.70
C GLU A 421 -11.09 18.44 -12.76
N SER A 422 -10.57 17.24 -13.02
CA SER A 422 -11.17 16.26 -13.92
C SER A 422 -11.59 15.00 -13.16
N ALA A 423 -12.77 14.47 -13.50
CA ALA A 423 -13.23 13.17 -13.02
C ALA A 423 -12.53 12.00 -13.72
N ALA A 424 -11.81 12.24 -14.82
CA ALA A 424 -11.03 11.22 -15.52
C ALA A 424 -9.97 10.62 -14.60
N GLY A 425 -9.75 9.31 -14.68
CA GLY A 425 -8.75 8.62 -13.86
C GLY A 425 -9.08 8.54 -12.38
N THR A 426 -10.35 8.72 -11.97
CA THR A 426 -10.78 8.46 -10.58
C THR A 426 -10.35 7.05 -10.16
N ASP A 427 -9.55 6.97 -9.11
CA ASP A 427 -9.01 5.72 -8.58
C ASP A 427 -9.61 5.46 -7.18
N PRO A 428 -10.44 4.43 -7.02
CA PRO A 428 -11.04 4.11 -5.72
C PRO A 428 -10.00 3.67 -4.67
N HIS A 429 -8.76 3.36 -5.06
CA HIS A 429 -7.67 3.09 -4.12
C HIS A 429 -7.09 4.35 -3.46
N TYR A 430 -7.48 5.55 -3.90
CA TYR A 430 -7.15 6.83 -3.24
C TYR A 430 -8.38 7.71 -2.94
N ALA A 431 -9.45 7.61 -3.74
CA ALA A 431 -10.59 8.53 -3.67
C ALA A 431 -11.48 8.37 -2.43
N ARG A 432 -11.49 7.20 -1.77
CA ARG A 432 -12.40 6.89 -0.64
C ARG A 432 -12.03 7.69 0.61
N LEU A 433 -13.02 7.89 1.47
CA LEU A 433 -12.84 8.45 2.81
C LEU A 433 -12.12 7.48 3.74
N ALA A 434 -12.30 6.17 3.56
CA ALA A 434 -11.70 5.17 4.44
C ALA A 434 -11.34 3.85 3.73
N TYR A 435 -10.35 3.16 4.28
CA TYR A 435 -9.81 1.85 3.86
C TYR A 435 -9.65 0.95 5.08
N SER A 436 -9.62 -0.37 4.91
CA SER A 436 -9.41 -1.29 6.03
C SER A 436 -8.67 -2.55 5.64
N THR A 437 -8.34 -3.35 6.64
CA THR A 437 -7.69 -4.67 6.50
C THR A 437 -8.67 -5.79 6.17
N VAL A 438 -9.99 -5.51 6.16
CA VAL A 438 -11.05 -6.52 6.00
C VAL A 438 -12.07 -6.19 4.90
N THR A 439 -11.94 -5.05 4.23
CA THR A 439 -12.77 -4.65 3.08
C THR A 439 -11.92 -4.01 1.99
N GLY A 440 -12.41 -4.04 0.75
CA GLY A 440 -11.80 -3.39 -0.40
C GLY A 440 -12.80 -2.50 -1.11
N PRO A 441 -12.36 -1.62 -2.02
CA PRO A 441 -13.27 -0.83 -2.82
C PRO A 441 -14.21 -1.69 -3.66
N THR A 442 -15.43 -1.21 -3.87
CA THR A 442 -16.32 -1.77 -4.88
C THR A 442 -15.78 -1.53 -6.29
N SER A 443 -16.15 -2.39 -7.24
CA SER A 443 -15.84 -2.16 -8.65
C SER A 443 -16.45 -0.86 -9.17
N ALA A 444 -15.89 -0.31 -10.26
CA ALA A 444 -16.41 0.89 -10.92
C ALA A 444 -17.83 0.74 -11.49
N ALA A 445 -18.32 -0.51 -11.64
CA ALA A 445 -19.69 -0.79 -12.06
C ALA A 445 -20.70 -0.75 -10.90
N ASN A 446 -20.21 -0.66 -9.66
CA ASN A 446 -21.01 -0.57 -8.45
C ASN A 446 -21.00 0.84 -7.86
N PRO A 447 -21.99 1.17 -7.03
CA PRO A 447 -21.93 2.37 -6.20
C PRO A 447 -20.66 2.39 -5.35
N ALA A 448 -19.91 3.49 -5.42
CA ALA A 448 -18.70 3.67 -4.62
C ALA A 448 -19.02 3.64 -3.13
N ASP A 449 -18.25 2.84 -2.39
CA ASP A 449 -18.33 2.75 -0.93
C ASP A 449 -17.39 3.77 -0.26
N ASN A 450 -17.65 4.10 1.01
CA ASN A 450 -16.91 5.13 1.75
C ASN A 450 -16.75 6.46 0.97
N HIS A 451 -17.83 6.93 0.35
CA HIS A 451 -17.83 8.14 -0.48
C HIS A 451 -18.95 9.08 -0.07
N LEU A 452 -18.65 10.38 0.03
CA LEU A 452 -19.65 11.43 0.02
C LEU A 452 -19.73 12.01 -1.39
N SER A 453 -20.80 11.70 -2.11
CA SER A 453 -21.08 12.25 -3.43
C SER A 453 -22.11 13.37 -3.38
N VAL A 454 -21.95 14.38 -4.23
CA VAL A 454 -22.99 15.34 -4.56
C VAL A 454 -23.49 15.03 -5.97
N THR A 455 -24.80 14.94 -6.14
CA THR A 455 -25.46 14.74 -7.42
C THR A 455 -26.06 16.04 -7.88
N VAL A 456 -25.68 16.50 -9.07
CA VAL A 456 -26.19 17.73 -9.71
C VAL A 456 -26.78 17.35 -11.06
N ALA A 457 -28.03 17.73 -11.32
CA ALA A 457 -28.73 17.40 -12.57
C ALA A 457 -28.64 15.90 -12.96
N GLY A 458 -28.70 15.00 -11.97
CA GLY A 458 -28.62 13.56 -12.16
C GLY A 458 -27.21 12.99 -12.35
N VAL A 459 -26.15 13.83 -12.36
CA VAL A 459 -24.75 13.40 -12.47
C VAL A 459 -24.10 13.36 -11.09
N ARG A 460 -23.58 12.20 -10.71
CA ARG A 460 -22.92 11.96 -9.41
C ARG A 460 -21.46 12.41 -9.45
N SER A 461 -21.03 13.15 -8.44
CA SER A 461 -19.64 13.60 -8.33
C SER A 461 -18.68 12.52 -7.81
N THR A 462 -17.40 12.70 -8.12
CA THR A 462 -16.28 11.93 -7.58
C THR A 462 -15.38 12.81 -6.71
N ARG A 463 -14.61 12.17 -5.83
CA ARG A 463 -13.59 12.81 -5.00
C ARG A 463 -12.22 12.52 -5.62
N ARG A 464 -11.48 13.57 -5.99
CA ARG A 464 -10.16 13.49 -6.65
C ARG A 464 -9.05 14.11 -5.82
N ARG A 465 -8.85 15.43 -5.97
CA ARG A 465 -7.80 16.16 -5.25
C ARG A 465 -8.23 16.45 -3.81
N ILE A 466 -7.43 15.96 -2.87
CA ILE A 466 -7.72 16.05 -1.43
C ILE A 466 -6.82 17.13 -0.84
N ARG A 467 -7.42 18.05 -0.10
CA ARG A 467 -6.70 19.14 0.56
C ARG A 467 -6.85 19.00 2.07
N PRO A 468 -5.80 18.58 2.78
CA PRO A 468 -5.86 18.42 4.23
C PRO A 468 -6.27 19.71 4.93
N LEU A 469 -7.08 19.58 5.99
CA LEU A 469 -7.45 20.65 6.92
C LEU A 469 -6.77 20.49 8.29
N GLY A 470 -6.07 19.38 8.51
CA GLY A 470 -5.40 19.04 9.75
C GLY A 470 -5.75 17.63 10.23
N ALA A 471 -5.00 17.17 11.22
CA ALA A 471 -5.27 15.94 11.94
C ALA A 471 -4.65 16.01 13.34
N GLY A 472 -5.26 15.30 14.29
CA GLY A 472 -4.80 15.23 15.68
C GLY A 472 -5.38 14.03 16.40
N HIS A 473 -4.87 13.75 17.59
CA HIS A 473 -5.38 12.71 18.47
C HIS A 473 -5.25 13.13 19.92
N GLY A 474 -6.11 12.59 20.78
CA GLY A 474 -6.04 12.81 22.22
C GLY A 474 -4.87 12.08 22.87
N GLU A 475 -4.48 12.54 24.06
CA GLU A 475 -3.48 11.82 24.87
C GLU A 475 -3.92 10.37 25.11
N GLY A 476 -2.98 9.43 24.99
CA GLY A 476 -3.27 7.99 25.13
C GLY A 476 -3.99 7.34 23.95
N TRP A 477 -4.22 8.06 22.83
CA TRP A 477 -4.75 7.51 21.57
C TRP A 477 -6.17 6.91 21.64
N GLY A 478 -6.96 7.24 22.66
CA GLY A 478 -8.34 6.74 22.79
C GLY A 478 -9.32 7.34 21.76
N TRP A 479 -8.95 8.49 21.19
CA TRP A 479 -9.70 9.16 20.12
C TRP A 479 -8.76 10.00 19.25
N GLY A 480 -9.22 10.35 18.05
CA GLY A 480 -8.53 11.29 17.19
C GLY A 480 -9.36 11.69 15.97
N TRP A 481 -8.81 12.58 15.16
CA TRP A 481 -9.51 13.18 14.04
C TRP A 481 -8.59 13.49 12.86
N ALA A 482 -9.18 13.50 11.67
CA ALA A 482 -8.56 14.06 10.47
C ALA A 482 -9.61 14.77 9.62
N GLY A 483 -9.20 15.85 8.97
CA GLY A 483 -10.07 16.70 8.17
C GLY A 483 -9.49 17.00 6.80
N SER A 484 -10.35 17.15 5.80
CA SER A 484 -9.98 17.55 4.44
C SER A 484 -11.09 18.27 3.74
N TRP A 485 -10.78 18.96 2.65
CA TRP A 485 -11.78 19.40 1.69
C TRP A 485 -11.45 18.98 0.26
N HIS A 486 -12.46 18.94 -0.58
CA HIS A 486 -12.31 18.72 -2.01
C HIS A 486 -13.36 19.52 -2.80
N VAL A 487 -13.08 19.69 -4.09
CA VAL A 487 -14.07 20.15 -5.07
C VAL A 487 -14.68 18.90 -5.69
N PRO A 488 -15.99 18.68 -5.59
CA PRO A 488 -16.66 17.62 -6.32
C PRO A 488 -16.44 17.78 -7.82
N VAL A 489 -15.96 16.72 -8.49
CA VAL A 489 -15.80 16.72 -9.95
C VAL A 489 -16.80 15.79 -10.62
N PHE A 490 -17.25 16.15 -11.82
CA PHE A 490 -18.31 15.44 -12.52
C PHE A 490 -17.79 14.81 -13.83
N PRO A 491 -18.17 13.55 -14.13
CA PRO A 491 -17.76 12.86 -15.36
C PRO A 491 -18.54 13.32 -16.61
N ALA A 492 -19.64 14.05 -16.45
CA ALA A 492 -20.46 14.56 -17.53
C ALA A 492 -20.95 15.97 -17.21
N GLY A 493 -21.09 16.80 -18.24
CA GLY A 493 -21.38 18.23 -18.08
C GLY A 493 -20.14 19.03 -17.67
N PRO A 494 -20.30 20.19 -17.01
CA PRO A 494 -19.18 20.93 -16.44
C PRO A 494 -18.40 20.09 -15.44
N SER A 495 -17.07 20.04 -15.57
CA SER A 495 -16.22 19.21 -14.70
C SER A 495 -16.32 19.61 -13.23
N THR A 496 -16.61 20.88 -12.95
CA THR A 496 -16.81 21.44 -11.60
C THR A 496 -18.00 22.38 -11.60
N VAL A 497 -18.57 22.62 -10.42
CA VAL A 497 -19.62 23.62 -10.20
C VAL A 497 -19.01 24.78 -9.39
N PRO A 498 -19.07 26.04 -9.88
CA PRO A 498 -18.52 27.17 -9.14
C PRO A 498 -19.09 27.29 -7.73
N GLY A 499 -18.22 27.48 -6.74
CA GLY A 499 -18.61 27.57 -5.33
C GLY A 499 -18.91 26.23 -4.64
N LEU A 500 -19.11 25.14 -5.41
CA LEU A 500 -19.35 23.82 -4.83
C LEU A 500 -18.09 23.27 -4.17
N ARG A 501 -18.17 23.01 -2.87
CA ARG A 501 -17.08 22.43 -2.07
C ARG A 501 -17.64 21.49 -1.01
N VAL A 502 -16.87 20.45 -0.69
CA VAL A 502 -17.16 19.58 0.43
C VAL A 502 -16.00 19.64 1.42
N GLU A 503 -16.30 20.04 2.65
CA GLU A 503 -15.43 19.90 3.81
C GLU A 503 -15.84 18.64 4.58
N SER A 504 -14.88 17.85 5.06
CA SER A 504 -15.14 16.57 5.73
C SER A 504 -14.19 16.36 6.89
N VAL A 505 -14.72 15.92 8.02
CA VAL A 505 -13.99 15.60 9.24
C VAL A 505 -14.44 14.23 9.72
N THR A 506 -13.49 13.36 10.03
CA THR A 506 -13.74 12.09 10.71
C THR A 506 -13.15 12.18 12.11
N VAL A 507 -13.96 11.93 13.13
CA VAL A 507 -13.51 11.69 14.51
C VAL A 507 -13.70 10.21 14.81
N ALA A 508 -12.64 9.52 15.20
CA ALA A 508 -12.68 8.10 15.52
C ALA A 508 -12.46 7.87 17.02
N ARG A 509 -13.22 6.92 17.58
CA ARG A 509 -13.14 6.48 18.98
C ARG A 509 -13.59 5.02 19.08
N GLY A 510 -12.76 4.15 19.65
CA GLY A 510 -13.03 2.70 19.68
C GLY A 510 -13.28 2.19 18.27
N ARG A 511 -14.45 1.59 18.02
CA ARG A 511 -14.90 1.15 16.67
C ARG A 511 -15.74 2.17 15.90
N TYR A 512 -16.00 3.33 16.48
CA TYR A 512 -16.95 4.32 15.96
C TYR A 512 -16.23 5.40 15.17
N GLU A 513 -16.93 5.91 14.16
CA GLU A 513 -16.46 6.93 13.24
C GLU A 513 -17.54 8.00 13.10
N LEU A 514 -17.40 9.12 13.80
CA LEU A 514 -18.26 10.29 13.64
C LEU A 514 -17.80 11.05 12.40
N ARG A 515 -18.60 10.98 11.33
CA ARG A 515 -18.32 11.60 10.03
C ARG A 515 -19.16 12.86 9.88
N VAL A 516 -18.50 14.01 9.79
CA VAL A 516 -19.13 15.32 9.59
C VAL A 516 -18.76 15.83 8.21
N HIS A 517 -19.76 16.20 7.42
CA HIS A 517 -19.60 16.78 6.10
C HIS A 517 -20.32 18.12 6.01
N ARG A 518 -19.66 19.12 5.45
CA ARG A 518 -20.27 20.40 5.11
C ARG A 518 -20.18 20.61 3.61
N VAL A 519 -21.33 20.58 2.96
CA VAL A 519 -21.47 20.85 1.53
C VAL A 519 -21.77 22.34 1.39
N LEU A 520 -20.99 23.03 0.57
CA LEU A 520 -21.03 24.47 0.35
C LEU A 520 -21.36 24.76 -1.10
N GLY A 521 -22.21 25.76 -1.36
CA GLY A 521 -22.44 26.29 -2.71
C GLY A 521 -23.03 25.28 -3.69
N ALA A 522 -23.78 24.30 -3.20
CA ALA A 522 -24.46 23.34 -4.06
C ALA A 522 -25.68 23.99 -4.74
N PRO A 523 -25.92 23.72 -6.04
CA PRO A 523 -27.02 24.32 -6.77
C PRO A 523 -28.37 23.78 -6.29
N GLU A 524 -29.44 24.50 -6.62
CA GLU A 524 -30.81 24.09 -6.31
C GLU A 524 -31.11 22.68 -6.86
N GLY A 525 -31.72 21.84 -6.03
CA GLY A 525 -32.06 20.45 -6.38
C GLY A 525 -30.87 19.48 -6.32
N ALA A 526 -29.70 19.91 -5.84
CA ALA A 526 -28.59 19.02 -5.58
C ALA A 526 -28.92 18.04 -4.45
N ARG A 527 -28.36 16.82 -4.54
CA ARG A 527 -28.51 15.78 -3.51
C ARG A 527 -27.15 15.32 -3.01
N ALA A 528 -27.06 14.97 -1.74
CA ALA A 528 -25.88 14.33 -1.16
C ALA A 528 -26.18 12.88 -0.83
N GLU A 529 -25.20 12.00 -1.03
CA GLU A 529 -25.24 10.62 -0.57
C GLU A 529 -23.94 10.29 0.17
N LEU A 530 -24.05 9.60 1.31
CA LEU A 530 -22.92 9.02 2.04
C LEU A 530 -23.05 7.51 2.05
N THR A 531 -22.00 6.82 1.62
CA THR A 531 -21.92 5.36 1.68
C THR A 531 -20.98 4.88 2.78
N GLY A 532 -21.37 3.79 3.45
CA GLY A 532 -20.54 3.07 4.41
C GLY A 532 -19.60 2.07 3.75
N TRP A 533 -19.22 1.04 4.49
CA TRP A 533 -18.30 0.01 4.03
C TRP A 533 -19.02 -1.07 3.22
N ALA A 534 -18.43 -1.50 2.10
CA ALA A 534 -18.91 -2.67 1.35
C ALA A 534 -18.46 -3.97 2.03
N ALA A 535 -19.42 -4.76 2.52
CA ALA A 535 -19.18 -6.03 3.23
C ALA A 535 -20.07 -7.17 2.71
N GLU A 536 -19.65 -8.42 2.95
CA GLU A 536 -20.46 -9.61 2.65
C GLU A 536 -21.73 -9.60 3.53
N PRO A 537 -22.94 -9.67 2.94
CA PRO A 537 -24.17 -9.66 3.73
C PRO A 537 -24.31 -10.93 4.57
N GLY A 538 -24.56 -10.76 5.87
CA GLY A 538 -24.54 -11.87 6.84
C GLY A 538 -23.14 -12.46 7.08
N GLY A 539 -22.09 -11.81 6.57
CA GLY A 539 -20.70 -12.16 6.82
C GLY A 539 -20.23 -11.80 8.23
N PRO A 540 -19.00 -12.18 8.60
CA PRO A 540 -18.44 -11.92 9.93
C PRO A 540 -18.10 -10.44 10.16
N VAL A 541 -17.91 -9.67 9.08
CA VAL A 541 -17.62 -8.25 9.14
C VAL A 541 -18.91 -7.47 8.99
N ARG A 542 -19.28 -6.71 10.01
CA ARG A 542 -20.47 -5.86 10.01
C ARG A 542 -20.11 -4.43 9.61
N SER A 543 -20.82 -3.92 8.61
CA SER A 543 -20.82 -2.52 8.21
C SER A 543 -22.09 -1.85 8.73
N GLN A 544 -21.96 -0.73 9.44
CA GLN A 544 -23.06 0.05 9.97
C GLN A 544 -22.87 1.52 9.63
N LEU A 545 -23.98 2.20 9.34
CA LEU A 545 -24.06 3.64 9.10
C LEU A 545 -25.38 4.13 9.70
N TYR A 546 -25.38 5.31 10.32
CA TYR A 546 -26.58 5.89 10.91
C TYR A 546 -26.52 7.42 10.80
N GLY A 547 -27.60 8.02 10.33
CA GLY A 547 -27.72 9.46 10.17
C GLY A 547 -28.06 10.13 11.50
N LEU A 548 -27.24 11.11 11.91
CA LEU A 548 -27.44 11.86 13.16
C LEU A 548 -28.01 13.27 12.92
N HIS A 549 -27.64 13.91 11.81
CA HIS A 549 -28.14 15.25 11.47
C HIS A 549 -28.12 15.50 9.95
N GLY A 550 -29.15 16.18 9.44
CA GLY A 550 -29.22 16.66 8.06
C GLY A 550 -29.59 15.61 7.00
N TRP A 551 -29.72 14.34 7.37
CA TRP A 551 -30.13 13.25 6.47
C TRP A 551 -31.65 13.16 6.34
N ALA A 552 -32.14 12.66 5.20
CA ALA A 552 -33.57 12.49 4.96
C ALA A 552 -34.23 11.48 5.91
N ALA A 553 -33.47 10.46 6.32
CA ALA A 553 -33.83 9.49 7.35
C ALA A 553 -32.56 9.09 8.12
N PRO A 554 -32.67 8.71 9.40
CA PRO A 554 -31.53 8.24 10.17
C PRO A 554 -31.11 6.81 9.77
N GLU A 555 -32.05 5.94 9.40
CA GLU A 555 -31.72 4.60 8.91
C GLU A 555 -31.18 4.64 7.47
N PRO A 556 -30.06 3.95 7.19
CA PRO A 556 -29.57 3.82 5.83
C PRO A 556 -30.40 2.82 5.02
N GLU A 557 -30.35 2.94 3.70
CA GLU A 557 -30.78 1.88 2.80
C GLU A 557 -29.61 0.95 2.44
N ASP A 558 -29.92 -0.32 2.22
CA ASP A 558 -28.94 -1.30 1.77
C ASP A 558 -28.79 -1.27 0.25
N VAL A 559 -27.60 -0.93 -0.23
CA VAL A 559 -27.28 -0.87 -1.65
C VAL A 559 -26.42 -2.06 -2.05
N ARG A 560 -26.87 -2.80 -3.07
CA ARG A 560 -26.17 -3.99 -3.59
C ARG A 560 -24.97 -3.60 -4.44
N ALA A 561 -23.87 -4.32 -4.26
CA ALA A 561 -22.67 -4.30 -5.08
C ALA A 561 -22.37 -5.73 -5.59
N PRO A 562 -23.07 -6.21 -6.64
CA PRO A 562 -23.01 -7.61 -7.08
C PRO A 562 -21.64 -8.10 -7.55
N GLN A 563 -20.75 -7.23 -8.04
CA GLN A 563 -19.38 -7.60 -8.40
C GLN A 563 -18.43 -7.67 -7.20
N GLY A 564 -18.92 -7.38 -6.00
CA GLY A 564 -18.16 -7.53 -4.76
C GLY A 564 -16.93 -6.64 -4.67
N THR A 565 -15.92 -7.15 -3.97
CA THR A 565 -14.63 -6.51 -3.66
C THR A 565 -13.53 -7.57 -3.67
N ALA A 566 -12.28 -7.16 -3.40
CA ALA A 566 -11.18 -8.10 -3.21
C ALA A 566 -11.39 -9.11 -2.06
N PHE A 567 -12.33 -8.85 -1.14
CA PHE A 567 -12.57 -9.66 0.07
C PHE A 567 -13.82 -10.53 -0.03
N THR A 568 -14.75 -10.21 -0.93
CA THR A 568 -16.01 -10.94 -1.07
C THR A 568 -16.50 -10.90 -2.51
N ARG A 569 -17.10 -11.99 -2.98
CA ARG A 569 -17.63 -12.10 -4.35
C ARG A 569 -18.81 -11.17 -4.63
N TRP A 570 -19.56 -10.82 -3.59
CA TRP A 570 -20.67 -9.86 -3.65
C TRP A 570 -20.75 -9.10 -2.33
N ALA A 571 -21.19 -7.85 -2.38
CA ALA A 571 -21.25 -7.00 -1.20
C ALA A 571 -22.56 -6.22 -1.12
N VAL A 572 -22.87 -5.72 0.08
CA VAL A 572 -23.83 -4.64 0.32
C VAL A 572 -23.12 -3.53 1.08
N LEU A 573 -23.53 -2.29 0.84
CA LEU A 573 -23.10 -1.13 1.60
C LEU A 573 -24.33 -0.32 2.05
N PRO A 574 -24.33 0.22 3.28
CA PRO A 574 -25.39 1.12 3.72
C PRO A 574 -25.20 2.50 3.07
N ARG A 575 -26.30 3.16 2.70
CA ARG A 575 -26.32 4.51 2.10
C ARG A 575 -27.30 5.42 2.82
N LEU A 576 -26.86 6.64 3.12
CA LEU A 576 -27.71 7.76 3.53
C LEU A 576 -27.85 8.75 2.38
N ALA A 577 -29.00 9.43 2.31
CA ALA A 577 -29.29 10.46 1.32
C ALA A 577 -29.85 11.73 1.96
N ALA A 578 -29.59 12.88 1.35
CA ALA A 578 -30.08 14.19 1.80
C ALA A 578 -30.31 15.13 0.61
N ASP A 579 -31.21 16.11 0.77
CA ASP A 579 -31.16 17.33 -0.04
C ASP A 579 -29.89 18.10 0.33
N ALA A 580 -29.24 18.68 -0.67
CA ALA A 580 -27.98 19.38 -0.49
C ALA A 580 -27.98 20.78 -1.10
N SER A 581 -29.13 21.38 -1.37
CA SER A 581 -29.22 22.71 -1.98
C SER A 581 -28.61 23.79 -1.06
N GLY A 582 -27.76 24.65 -1.62
CA GLY A 582 -27.08 25.73 -0.88
C GLY A 582 -25.94 25.24 0.02
N THR A 583 -26.05 25.45 1.33
CA THR A 583 -25.08 25.00 2.32
C THR A 583 -25.76 24.08 3.33
N VAL A 584 -25.28 22.85 3.44
CA VAL A 584 -25.82 21.86 4.38
C VAL A 584 -24.72 21.22 5.20
N VAL A 585 -25.08 20.79 6.41
CA VAL A 585 -24.20 20.06 7.34
C VAL A 585 -24.84 18.71 7.57
N LEU A 586 -24.04 17.66 7.38
CA LEU A 586 -24.47 16.27 7.42
C LEU A 586 -23.60 15.54 8.44
N VAL A 587 -24.22 14.92 9.44
CA VAL A 587 -23.51 14.20 10.51
C VAL A 587 -23.98 12.76 10.52
N ALA A 588 -23.06 11.81 10.45
CA ALA A 588 -23.37 10.38 10.50
C ALA A 588 -22.40 9.66 11.43
N LEU A 589 -22.86 8.54 12.00
CA LEU A 589 -22.02 7.60 12.70
C LEU A 589 -21.81 6.37 11.82
N ALA A 590 -20.56 5.96 11.62
CA ALA A 590 -20.22 4.72 10.94
C ALA A 590 -19.48 3.77 11.89
N SER A 591 -19.55 2.48 11.59
CA SER A 591 -18.70 1.47 12.20
C SER A 591 -18.49 0.31 11.24
N LEU A 592 -17.24 -0.12 11.12
CA LEU A 592 -16.88 -1.43 10.58
C LEU A 592 -16.42 -2.26 11.77
N THR A 593 -16.81 -3.52 11.93
CA THR A 593 -16.27 -4.39 12.99
C THR A 593 -16.46 -5.86 12.67
N ALA A 594 -15.53 -6.71 13.13
CA ALA A 594 -15.71 -8.16 13.13
C ALA A 594 -15.94 -8.71 14.56
N ALA A 595 -16.14 -7.84 15.55
CA ALA A 595 -16.42 -8.24 16.92
C ALA A 595 -17.84 -8.84 17.01
N PRO A 596 -18.00 -10.00 17.68
CA PRO A 596 -19.30 -10.61 17.87
C PRO A 596 -20.19 -9.74 18.75
N GLY A 597 -21.51 -9.75 18.50
CA GLY A 597 -22.47 -9.04 19.36
C GLY A 597 -22.42 -7.52 19.27
N ALA A 598 -21.84 -6.96 18.20
CA ALA A 598 -21.84 -5.52 17.97
C ALA A 598 -23.25 -4.92 18.07
N GLY A 599 -23.49 -3.98 19.01
CA GLY A 599 -24.77 -3.27 19.14
C GLY A 599 -25.12 -2.36 17.94
N PRO A 600 -26.37 -1.87 17.84
CA PRO A 600 -26.76 -0.82 16.89
C PRO A 600 -26.03 0.51 17.17
N LEU A 601 -26.04 1.41 16.18
CA LEU A 601 -25.38 2.73 16.28
C LEU A 601 -26.26 3.81 16.91
N GLU A 602 -27.58 3.69 16.80
CA GLU A 602 -28.56 4.64 17.34
C GLU A 602 -28.29 5.09 18.80
N PRO A 603 -28.04 4.19 19.77
CA PRO A 603 -27.86 4.61 21.16
C PRO A 603 -26.44 5.11 21.48
N VAL A 604 -25.51 5.16 20.52
CA VAL A 604 -24.09 5.47 20.80
C VAL A 604 -23.87 6.97 21.01
N VAL A 605 -24.61 7.80 20.29
CA VAL A 605 -24.58 9.27 20.40
C VAL A 605 -25.97 9.72 20.81
N GLU A 606 -26.12 10.23 22.03
CA GLU A 606 -27.43 10.59 22.61
C GLU A 606 -28.01 11.86 21.98
N ALA A 607 -27.14 12.80 21.63
CA ALA A 607 -27.53 14.08 21.07
C ALA A 607 -26.47 14.61 20.10
N VAL A 608 -26.95 15.22 19.01
CA VAL A 608 -26.14 16.04 18.11
C VAL A 608 -26.76 17.43 17.98
N ASP A 609 -25.97 18.45 18.29
CA ASP A 609 -26.33 19.87 18.13
C ASP A 609 -25.45 20.49 17.03
N VAL A 610 -26.08 21.16 16.06
CA VAL A 610 -25.39 21.81 14.94
C VAL A 610 -25.82 23.28 14.91
N ARG A 611 -24.84 24.17 15.00
CA ARG A 611 -25.07 25.61 15.14
C ARG A 611 -24.01 26.44 14.44
N PRO A 612 -24.26 27.73 14.16
CA PRO A 612 -23.22 28.64 13.71
C PRO A 612 -22.01 28.58 14.64
N GLY A 613 -20.81 28.50 14.05
CA GLY A 613 -19.57 28.47 14.82
C GLY A 613 -19.21 29.83 15.40
N PRO A 614 -18.10 29.91 16.17
CA PRO A 614 -17.67 31.14 16.83
C PRO A 614 -17.28 32.25 15.84
N ASP A 615 -16.85 31.87 14.64
CA ASP A 615 -16.48 32.79 13.57
C ASP A 615 -17.49 32.74 12.42
N ASP A 616 -17.74 33.88 11.78
CA ASP A 616 -18.63 33.94 10.62
C ASP A 616 -18.19 33.00 9.48
N GLY A 617 -19.12 32.22 8.94
CA GLY A 617 -18.83 31.20 7.93
C GLY A 617 -18.21 29.90 8.47
N THR A 618 -18.20 29.68 9.79
CA THR A 618 -17.89 28.39 10.42
C THR A 618 -19.15 27.71 10.98
N VAL A 619 -19.11 26.40 11.16
CA VAL A 619 -20.14 25.63 11.87
C VAL A 619 -19.51 24.92 13.06
N GLU A 620 -20.26 24.83 14.15
CA GLU A 620 -19.94 24.01 15.31
C GLU A 620 -20.91 22.82 15.38
N VAL A 621 -20.34 21.62 15.50
CA VAL A 621 -21.07 20.36 15.74
C VAL A 621 -20.68 19.84 17.12
N ARG A 622 -21.67 19.51 17.95
CA ARG A 622 -21.48 18.87 19.26
C ARG A 622 -22.14 17.51 19.24
N ALA A 623 -21.43 16.48 19.67
CA ALA A 623 -21.94 15.12 19.78
C ALA A 623 -21.68 14.58 21.19
N ASP A 624 -22.74 14.12 21.86
CA ASP A 624 -22.70 13.59 23.23
C ASP A 624 -22.66 12.06 23.20
N TRP A 625 -21.57 11.47 23.69
CA TRP A 625 -21.36 10.02 23.70
C TRP A 625 -22.09 9.38 24.90
N ALA A 626 -22.96 8.41 24.63
CA ALA A 626 -23.77 7.77 25.66
C ALA A 626 -22.95 6.95 26.67
N GLU A 627 -21.83 6.38 26.22
CA GLU A 627 -21.03 5.44 27.02
C GLU A 627 -20.44 6.09 28.28
N ASP A 628 -19.99 7.34 28.18
CA ASP A 628 -19.26 8.02 29.24
C ASP A 628 -19.65 9.49 29.44
N GLY A 629 -20.63 9.99 28.67
CA GLY A 629 -21.07 11.38 28.71
C GLY A 629 -20.06 12.37 28.13
N THR A 630 -18.95 11.90 27.53
CA THR A 630 -17.98 12.79 26.87
C THR A 630 -18.68 13.54 25.75
N ARG A 631 -18.36 14.82 25.58
CA ARG A 631 -18.82 15.64 24.46
C ARG A 631 -17.69 15.88 23.48
N THR A 632 -17.89 15.48 22.22
CA THR A 632 -17.03 15.88 21.11
C THR A 632 -17.54 17.19 20.52
N ARG A 633 -16.69 18.21 20.45
CA ARG A 633 -16.97 19.49 19.80
C ARG A 633 -16.09 19.63 18.56
N ILE A 634 -16.70 19.84 17.40
CA ILE A 634 -16.01 20.04 16.12
C ILE A 634 -16.38 21.42 15.59
N VAL A 635 -15.38 22.26 15.35
CA VAL A 635 -15.55 23.54 14.63
C VAL A 635 -14.89 23.39 13.27
N LEU A 636 -15.63 23.64 12.19
CA LEU A 636 -15.11 23.54 10.83
C LEU A 636 -15.56 24.73 9.96
N GLY A 637 -14.63 25.19 9.11
CA GLY A 637 -14.86 26.29 8.18
C GLY A 637 -13.60 27.15 8.01
N ARG A 638 -13.62 28.08 7.05
CA ARG A 638 -12.48 28.96 6.72
C ARG A 638 -11.14 28.24 6.48
N GLY A 639 -11.19 26.96 6.09
CA GLY A 639 -9.97 26.17 5.86
C GLY A 639 -9.29 25.65 7.13
N SER A 640 -9.97 25.64 8.27
CA SER A 640 -9.48 25.02 9.50
C SER A 640 -10.51 24.07 10.11
N VAL A 641 -10.00 23.18 10.98
CA VAL A 641 -10.81 22.28 11.81
C VAL A 641 -10.20 22.26 13.22
N THR A 642 -11.05 22.40 14.23
CA THR A 642 -10.71 22.20 15.64
C THR A 642 -11.62 21.13 16.22
N VAL A 643 -11.04 20.18 16.96
CA VAL A 643 -11.78 19.11 17.64
C VAL A 643 -11.36 19.04 19.09
N ASP A 644 -12.33 19.15 19.99
CA ASP A 644 -12.17 19.07 21.44
C ASP A 644 -13.03 17.92 22.01
N HIS A 645 -12.54 17.25 23.05
CA HIS A 645 -13.30 16.29 23.86
C HIS A 645 -13.35 16.82 25.30
N THR A 646 -14.56 16.96 25.85
CA THR A 646 -14.80 17.50 27.21
C THR A 646 -15.72 16.64 28.04
#